data_AF-N9VHX1-F1
#
_entry.id   AF-N9VHX1-F1
#
_cell.length_a   1.000
_cell.length_b   1.000
_cell.length_c   1.000
_cell.angle_alpha   90.00
_cell.angle_beta   90.00
_cell.angle_gamma   90.00
#
_symmetry.space_group_name_H-M   'P 1'
#
loop_
_entity.id
_entity.type
_entity.pdbx_description
1 polymer ?
#
loop_
_entity_poly.entity_id
_entity_poly.type
_entity_poly.pdbx_seq_one_letter_code
_entity_poly.pdbx_strand_id
1 'polypeptide(L)'
;MSPKMSRLAGWVAATLVFSIQPAMAAQWHTVAARGSAEASGEVRASQYRVVSAADDYLAGLSRGQTRLELPLPEGGSVAFTLSAYDLLPADLAARYPDIRAFKGQGSNDPGQSGRFDIGPNGFHAMFTHQGRLIYVDPLPGGRYAVYDQSDAHSRLNEEADRVIGSARARLARQVVSQGNELRTYAIAMSAAGEYTQYFGGSKPLAMAAIVTLLNRVNQVYQRDLGIEFQLVSGNDNLIFTNPATDPFYNGDNPDYIDGLSSPYDADDVSKNIEVQRDAFARGDIGAYDIGHVLNTGGGGLALLGVLCTDENRAGGMTGAPTPVGDAFFPYVAHEIGHQLGAEHTFNGSTGSCGGGNRAAAQAWEPGSGSTIMAYAGICADGSVDENLQATSDPYFHSKSIEQMKAHIATVPSCGTAVASGNRPPIVDAGADTVIPAHTPFVLKGSGSDPDGNTLTYSWEQIDLGNESSSPETMIDDGTRPLFRFQLPTALPERTLPAFDSLLTGTLIKGEAWPTTNRTLHFRLTARDDQGGVTSDDKAVEVLVTPAPFAVTSSAALRRGASNTVSWQVGGTDLPPISCARVDIALTADEGASWVTLASGVPNSGSASVNLPVGVGAMVRLRVACSSRPFFALSPSLSVIDSGTGSTDGSNNGSTPGGTDGSSSSSGGGGGGALGLFGLLLTGGALWRRRGR
;
A
#
# COMPACT_ATOMS: atom_id res chain seq x y z
N MET A 1 44.11 -46.00 63.23
CA MET A 1 43.32 -47.09 62.63
C MET A 1 42.17 -46.45 61.84
N SER A 2 42.23 -46.49 60.50
CA SER A 2 41.05 -46.37 59.63
C SER A 2 40.13 -47.60 59.81
N PRO A 3 38.91 -47.67 59.22
CA PRO A 3 38.00 -46.64 58.67
C PRO A 3 36.50 -46.89 59.05
N LYS A 4 35.59 -45.97 58.73
CA LYS A 4 34.58 -46.11 57.65
C LYS A 4 33.41 -45.12 57.80
N MET A 5 33.12 -44.52 56.64
CA MET A 5 32.05 -43.60 56.32
C MET A 5 30.66 -44.23 56.49
N SER A 6 29.67 -43.43 56.90
CA SER A 6 28.34 -43.51 56.30
C SER A 6 27.73 -42.11 56.23
N ARG A 7 27.28 -41.74 55.03
CA ARG A 7 26.68 -40.45 54.67
C ARG A 7 25.23 -40.41 55.16
N LEU A 8 24.85 -39.36 55.88
CA LEU A 8 23.43 -39.01 56.08
C LEU A 8 22.95 -38.20 54.87
N ALA A 9 21.97 -38.72 54.14
CA ALA A 9 21.20 -37.97 53.15
C ALA A 9 19.88 -37.53 53.80
N GLY A 10 19.72 -36.23 54.02
CA GLY A 10 18.45 -35.62 54.43
C GLY A 10 17.58 -35.39 53.20
N TRP A 11 16.37 -35.95 53.21
CA TRP A 11 15.34 -35.69 52.22
C TRP A 11 14.62 -34.38 52.56
N VAL A 12 14.79 -33.36 51.71
CA VAL A 12 13.92 -32.18 51.66
C VAL A 12 12.85 -32.45 50.62
N ALA A 13 11.62 -32.67 51.07
CA ALA A 13 10.46 -32.75 50.19
C ALA A 13 10.04 -31.34 49.77
N ALA A 14 10.47 -30.90 48.60
CA ALA A 14 9.96 -29.69 47.95
C ALA A 14 8.65 -30.04 47.22
N THR A 15 7.52 -29.60 47.75
CA THR A 15 6.22 -29.70 47.10
C THR A 15 6.16 -28.64 45.99
N LEU A 16 6.52 -29.03 44.76
CA LEU A 16 6.26 -28.24 43.55
C LEU A 16 4.75 -28.27 43.27
N VAL A 17 4.06 -27.20 43.68
CA VAL A 17 2.72 -26.89 43.18
C VAL A 17 2.90 -26.41 41.74
N PHE A 18 2.76 -27.32 40.78
CA PHE A 18 2.54 -26.94 39.39
C PHE A 18 1.15 -26.28 39.32
N SER A 19 1.13 -24.96 39.20
CA SER A 19 -0.02 -24.23 38.70
C SER A 19 -0.22 -24.63 37.23
N ILE A 20 -0.97 -25.72 37.01
CA ILE A 20 -1.48 -26.09 35.69
C ILE A 20 -2.56 -25.05 35.37
N GLN A 21 -2.17 -23.94 34.72
CA GLN A 21 -3.15 -23.18 33.97
C GLN A 21 -3.66 -24.12 32.87
N PRO A 22 -4.98 -24.35 32.76
CA PRO A 22 -5.49 -25.11 31.63
C PRO A 22 -5.07 -24.37 30.37
N ALA A 23 -4.30 -25.04 29.49
CA ALA A 23 -4.06 -24.52 28.16
C ALA A 23 -5.43 -24.34 27.50
N MET A 24 -5.83 -23.10 27.26
CA MET A 24 -7.01 -22.81 26.46
C MET A 24 -6.84 -23.54 25.13
N ALA A 25 -7.84 -24.31 24.72
CA ALA A 25 -7.83 -24.96 23.42
C ALA A 25 -7.69 -23.88 22.34
N ALA A 26 -6.75 -24.08 21.40
CA ALA A 26 -6.56 -23.15 20.29
C ALA A 26 -7.86 -23.07 19.48
N GLN A 27 -8.37 -21.85 19.27
CA GLN A 27 -9.63 -21.62 18.54
C GLN A 27 -9.49 -21.81 17.02
N TRP A 28 -8.24 -21.85 16.53
CA TRP A 28 -7.90 -22.08 15.14
C TRP A 28 -6.81 -23.15 15.03
N HIS A 29 -7.01 -24.08 14.12
CA HIS A 29 -6.06 -25.15 13.81
C HIS A 29 -5.48 -24.93 12.42
N THR A 30 -4.14 -24.94 12.31
CA THR A 30 -3.48 -24.92 11.00
C THR A 30 -3.73 -26.24 10.28
N VAL A 31 -4.37 -26.18 9.12
CA VAL A 31 -4.50 -27.30 8.20
C VAL A 31 -3.29 -27.37 7.27
N ALA A 32 -2.83 -26.21 6.78
CA ALA A 32 -1.60 -26.08 6.00
C ALA A 32 -0.92 -24.73 6.28
N ALA A 33 0.40 -24.77 6.53
CA ALA A 33 1.19 -23.58 6.87
C ALA A 33 1.43 -22.66 5.66
N ARG A 34 1.46 -23.22 4.45
CA ARG A 34 1.46 -22.50 3.17
C ARG A 34 0.65 -23.29 2.16
N GLY A 35 -0.38 -22.66 1.60
CA GLY A 35 -1.04 -23.08 0.38
C GLY A 35 -0.50 -22.27 -0.80
N SER A 36 -0.40 -22.90 -1.97
CA SER A 36 -0.06 -22.24 -3.23
C SER A 36 -0.87 -22.90 -4.36
N ALA A 37 -1.84 -22.16 -4.93
CA ALA A 37 -2.72 -22.48 -6.07
C ALA A 37 -3.46 -23.85 -6.02
N GLU A 38 -4.75 -24.02 -6.28
CA GLU A 38 -5.84 -23.18 -6.76
C GLU A 38 -6.82 -23.00 -5.59
N ALA A 39 -7.01 -21.77 -5.10
CA ALA A 39 -8.20 -21.55 -4.31
C ALA A 39 -9.38 -21.62 -5.27
N SER A 40 -10.21 -22.63 -5.09
CA SER A 40 -11.54 -22.73 -5.67
C SER A 40 -12.27 -21.38 -5.62
N GLY A 41 -12.36 -20.67 -6.75
CA GLY A 41 -13.26 -19.53 -7.03
C GLY A 41 -13.21 -18.27 -6.15
N GLU A 42 -13.13 -18.41 -4.83
CA GLU A 42 -13.51 -17.40 -3.83
C GLU A 42 -12.31 -16.65 -3.22
N VAL A 43 -11.12 -17.28 -3.12
CA VAL A 43 -9.91 -16.63 -2.57
C VAL A 43 -8.89 -16.36 -3.68
N ARG A 44 -8.52 -15.09 -3.86
CA ARG A 44 -7.56 -14.65 -4.87
C ARG A 44 -6.26 -14.20 -4.21
N ALA A 45 -5.44 -15.16 -3.76
CA ALA A 45 -4.13 -14.90 -3.17
C ALA A 45 -3.07 -15.90 -3.64
N SER A 46 -1.89 -15.37 -3.94
CA SER A 46 -0.70 -16.11 -4.38
C SER A 46 -0.09 -16.97 -3.27
N GLN A 47 -0.23 -16.54 -2.01
CA GLN A 47 0.17 -17.27 -0.80
C GLN A 47 -0.87 -17.07 0.28
N TYR A 48 -1.18 -18.13 1.02
CA TYR A 48 -2.07 -18.07 2.18
C TYR A 48 -1.84 -19.25 3.12
N ARG A 49 -2.17 -19.06 4.41
CA ARG A 49 -2.25 -20.15 5.40
C ARG A 49 -3.66 -20.71 5.43
N VAL A 50 -3.81 -22.03 5.46
CA VAL A 50 -5.12 -22.68 5.58
C VAL A 50 -5.38 -23.06 7.02
N VAL A 51 -6.51 -22.62 7.55
CA VAL A 51 -6.93 -22.91 8.93
C VAL A 51 -8.36 -23.46 8.97
N SER A 52 -8.70 -24.10 10.07
CA SER A 52 -10.07 -24.44 10.44
C SER A 52 -10.37 -23.87 11.83
N ALA A 53 -11.55 -23.27 12.00
CA ALA A 53 -12.02 -22.86 13.31
C ALA A 53 -12.38 -24.11 14.15
N ALA A 54 -12.23 -24.01 15.47
CA ALA A 54 -12.79 -25.00 16.38
C ALA A 54 -14.32 -25.05 16.24
N ASP A 55 -14.89 -26.24 16.49
CA ASP A 55 -16.34 -26.44 16.42
C ASP A 55 -17.08 -25.40 17.27
N ASP A 56 -18.17 -24.86 16.74
CA ASP A 56 -19.02 -23.85 17.36
C ASP A 56 -18.35 -22.51 17.74
N TYR A 57 -17.05 -22.32 17.47
CA TYR A 57 -16.35 -21.09 17.84
C TYR A 57 -16.94 -19.86 17.16
N LEU A 58 -17.05 -19.89 15.83
CA LEU A 58 -17.63 -18.80 15.04
C LEU A 58 -19.14 -18.68 15.24
N ALA A 59 -19.83 -19.79 15.51
CA ALA A 59 -21.26 -19.78 15.88
C ALA A 59 -21.52 -19.03 17.21
N GLY A 60 -20.49 -18.85 18.04
CA GLY A 60 -20.54 -17.99 19.21
C GLY A 60 -20.94 -16.55 18.89
N LEU A 61 -20.57 -16.02 17.72
CA LEU A 61 -20.95 -14.67 17.30
C LEU A 61 -22.47 -14.51 17.26
N SER A 62 -23.17 -15.49 16.68
CA SER A 62 -24.64 -15.54 16.65
C SER A 62 -25.27 -15.61 18.04
N ARG A 63 -24.52 -16.07 19.06
CA ARG A 63 -24.95 -16.16 20.47
C ARG A 63 -24.51 -14.97 21.34
N GLY A 64 -23.99 -13.91 20.74
CA GLY A 64 -23.58 -12.69 21.45
C GLY A 64 -22.14 -12.68 21.94
N GLN A 65 -21.28 -13.59 21.44
CA GLN A 65 -19.84 -13.49 21.66
C GLN A 65 -19.30 -12.21 21.02
N THR A 66 -18.58 -11.42 21.80
CA THR A 66 -17.99 -10.15 21.37
C THR A 66 -16.47 -10.19 21.34
N ARG A 67 -15.84 -11.33 21.58
CA ARG A 67 -14.38 -11.46 21.53
C ARG A 67 -13.97 -12.59 20.60
N LEU A 68 -13.06 -12.32 19.68
CA LEU A 68 -12.47 -13.30 18.78
C LEU A 68 -10.96 -13.22 18.82
N GLU A 69 -10.29 -14.36 18.98
CA GLU A 69 -8.96 -14.57 18.45
C GLU A 69 -9.05 -14.90 16.96
N LEU A 70 -8.22 -14.23 16.15
CA LEU A 70 -8.06 -14.46 14.73
C LEU A 70 -6.65 -14.94 14.39
N PRO A 71 -6.51 -15.84 13.40
CA PRO A 71 -5.22 -16.36 12.97
C PRO A 71 -4.43 -15.31 12.19
N LEU A 72 -3.11 -15.43 12.22
CA LEU A 72 -2.20 -14.63 11.39
C LEU A 72 -1.56 -15.48 10.27
N PRO A 73 -1.20 -14.90 9.11
CA PRO A 73 -0.60 -15.66 8.00
C PRO A 73 0.66 -16.43 8.39
N GLU A 74 1.51 -15.83 9.21
CA GLU A 74 2.80 -16.37 9.66
C GLU A 74 2.71 -17.43 10.77
N GLY A 75 1.55 -17.56 11.42
CA GLY A 75 1.39 -18.36 12.63
C GLY A 75 0.88 -17.55 13.81
N GLY A 76 0.34 -18.21 14.84
CA GLY A 76 -0.22 -17.52 16.00
C GLY A 76 -1.58 -16.87 15.73
N SER A 77 -1.97 -15.95 16.63
CA SER A 77 -3.26 -15.27 16.63
C SER A 77 -3.21 -13.88 17.27
N VAL A 78 -4.23 -13.08 16.98
CA VAL A 78 -4.48 -11.75 17.55
C VAL A 78 -5.92 -11.66 18.05
N ALA A 79 -6.16 -10.97 19.17
CA ALA A 79 -7.48 -10.89 19.78
C ALA A 79 -8.17 -9.55 19.49
N PHE A 80 -9.43 -9.60 19.07
CA PHE A 80 -10.31 -8.47 18.81
C PHE A 80 -11.54 -8.49 19.72
N THR A 81 -11.99 -7.33 20.14
CA THR A 81 -13.33 -7.10 20.70
C THR A 81 -14.22 -6.54 19.59
N LEU A 82 -15.37 -7.17 19.37
CA LEU A 82 -16.31 -6.89 18.30
C LEU A 82 -17.54 -6.16 18.80
N SER A 83 -17.98 -5.19 18.00
CA SER A 83 -19.23 -4.47 18.16
C SER A 83 -20.06 -4.64 16.90
N ALA A 84 -21.26 -5.20 17.02
CA ALA A 84 -22.19 -5.25 15.91
C ALA A 84 -22.59 -3.81 15.51
N TYR A 85 -22.80 -3.58 14.21
CA TYR A 85 -23.30 -2.30 13.71
C TYR A 85 -24.33 -2.53 12.61
N ASP A 86 -25.19 -1.53 12.42
CA ASP A 86 -26.35 -1.63 11.55
C ASP A 86 -25.98 -1.39 10.08
N LEU A 87 -25.23 -2.30 9.46
CA LEU A 87 -25.07 -2.32 8.00
C LEU A 87 -26.39 -2.73 7.32
N LEU A 88 -27.08 -3.72 7.90
CA LEU A 88 -28.44 -4.07 7.52
C LEU A 88 -29.44 -3.20 8.30
N PRO A 89 -30.40 -2.54 7.62
CA PRO A 89 -31.51 -1.88 8.30
C PRO A 89 -32.43 -2.91 8.96
N ALA A 90 -33.26 -2.46 9.91
CA ALA A 90 -34.02 -3.33 10.82
C ALA A 90 -34.91 -4.37 10.10
N ASP A 91 -35.52 -4.00 8.98
CA ASP A 91 -36.36 -4.89 8.16
C ASP A 91 -35.54 -6.01 7.50
N LEU A 92 -34.37 -5.68 6.96
CA LEU A 92 -33.47 -6.67 6.35
C LEU A 92 -32.78 -7.53 7.41
N ALA A 93 -32.38 -6.96 8.54
CA ALA A 93 -31.83 -7.73 9.66
C ALA A 93 -32.84 -8.74 10.23
N ALA A 94 -34.13 -8.38 10.27
CA ALA A 94 -35.19 -9.31 10.68
C ALA A 94 -35.44 -10.42 9.63
N ARG A 95 -35.29 -10.11 8.35
CA ARG A 95 -35.48 -11.07 7.24
C ARG A 95 -34.28 -12.00 7.05
N TYR A 96 -33.08 -11.52 7.33
CA TYR A 96 -31.81 -12.24 7.18
C TYR A 96 -31.05 -12.30 8.51
N PRO A 97 -31.61 -12.93 9.56
CA PRO A 97 -31.05 -12.89 10.93
C PRO A 97 -29.68 -13.58 11.05
N ASP A 98 -29.34 -14.45 10.10
CA ASP A 98 -28.06 -15.16 10.05
C ASP A 98 -26.92 -14.30 9.48
N ILE A 99 -27.21 -13.14 8.88
CA ILE A 99 -26.22 -12.23 8.31
C ILE A 99 -25.92 -11.12 9.31
N ARG A 100 -24.67 -11.02 9.76
CA ARG A 100 -24.26 -10.04 10.78
C ARG A 100 -22.91 -9.43 10.45
N ALA A 101 -22.80 -8.11 10.60
CA ALA A 101 -21.59 -7.34 10.41
C ALA A 101 -21.12 -6.71 11.73
N PHE A 102 -19.81 -6.61 11.89
CA PHE A 102 -19.14 -6.14 13.10
C PHE A 102 -17.97 -5.22 12.74
N LYS A 103 -17.77 -4.20 13.58
CA LYS A 103 -16.48 -3.53 13.73
C LYS A 103 -15.70 -4.24 14.82
N GLY A 104 -14.38 -4.22 14.77
CA GLY A 104 -13.58 -4.73 15.88
C GLY A 104 -12.34 -3.90 16.16
N GLN A 105 -11.93 -3.97 17.42
CA GLN A 105 -10.79 -3.28 17.97
C GLN A 105 -9.84 -4.29 18.64
N GLY A 106 -8.55 -4.16 18.41
CA GLY A 106 -7.52 -4.99 19.02
C GLY A 106 -7.59 -4.92 20.54
N SER A 107 -7.68 -6.09 21.18
CA SER A 107 -7.88 -6.19 22.64
C SER A 107 -6.67 -5.69 23.45
N ASN A 108 -5.48 -5.77 22.86
CA ASN A 108 -4.21 -5.38 23.48
C ASN A 108 -3.54 -4.20 22.75
N ASP A 109 -4.11 -3.78 21.62
CA ASP A 109 -3.58 -2.73 20.75
C ASP A 109 -4.75 -1.94 20.15
N PRO A 110 -5.11 -0.79 20.75
CA PRO A 110 -6.13 0.11 20.22
C PRO A 110 -5.78 0.73 18.85
N GLY A 111 -4.56 0.55 18.32
CA GLY A 111 -4.23 0.91 16.95
C GLY A 111 -4.66 -0.12 15.90
N GLN A 112 -5.09 -1.32 16.31
CA GLN A 112 -5.55 -2.37 15.41
C GLN A 112 -7.07 -2.36 15.30
N SER A 113 -7.58 -2.19 14.09
CA SER A 113 -9.02 -2.15 13.81
C SER A 113 -9.37 -3.10 12.67
N GLY A 114 -10.65 -3.43 12.51
CA GLY A 114 -11.08 -4.28 11.41
C GLY A 114 -12.59 -4.42 11.27
N ARG A 115 -12.96 -5.10 10.19
CA ARG A 115 -14.34 -5.43 9.80
C ARG A 115 -14.49 -6.93 9.71
N PHE A 116 -15.58 -7.42 10.28
CA PHE A 116 -15.87 -8.84 10.39
C PHE A 116 -17.33 -9.07 10.04
N ASP A 117 -17.63 -10.20 9.42
CA ASP A 117 -19.00 -10.60 9.16
C ASP A 117 -19.15 -12.12 9.18
N ILE A 118 -20.37 -12.56 9.45
CA ILE A 118 -20.76 -13.96 9.39
C ILE A 118 -22.12 -14.07 8.72
N GLY A 119 -22.26 -15.07 7.86
CA GLY A 119 -23.48 -15.33 7.11
C GLY A 119 -23.47 -16.72 6.47
N PRO A 120 -24.42 -17.00 5.56
CA PRO A 120 -24.49 -18.27 4.85
C PRO A 120 -23.27 -18.52 3.95
N ASN A 121 -22.52 -17.47 3.58
CA ASN A 121 -21.26 -17.57 2.84
C ASN A 121 -20.05 -17.86 3.75
N GLY A 122 -20.24 -18.01 5.07
CA GLY A 122 -19.17 -18.20 6.03
C GLY A 122 -18.76 -16.93 6.78
N PHE A 123 -17.63 -17.01 7.47
CA PHE A 123 -17.04 -15.90 8.21
C PHE A 123 -15.97 -15.19 7.37
N HIS A 124 -16.01 -13.86 7.36
CA HIS A 124 -14.99 -13.02 6.72
C HIS A 124 -14.38 -12.06 7.75
N ALA A 125 -13.09 -11.77 7.58
CA ALA A 125 -12.40 -10.73 8.33
C ALA A 125 -11.46 -9.92 7.43
N MET A 126 -11.35 -8.62 7.72
CA MET A 126 -10.35 -7.71 7.20
C MET A 126 -9.87 -6.83 8.35
N PHE A 127 -8.61 -6.91 8.75
CA PHE A 127 -8.10 -6.16 9.91
C PHE A 127 -6.64 -5.75 9.77
N THR A 128 -6.27 -4.68 10.47
CA THR A 128 -4.89 -4.21 10.52
C THR A 128 -4.10 -4.95 11.60
N HIS A 129 -2.88 -5.36 11.26
CA HIS A 129 -1.92 -5.92 12.18
C HIS A 129 -0.51 -5.46 11.82
N GLN A 130 0.16 -4.75 12.73
CA GLN A 130 1.52 -4.23 12.53
C GLN A 130 1.69 -3.43 11.23
N GLY A 131 0.69 -2.61 10.86
CA GLY A 131 0.69 -1.81 9.63
C GLY A 131 0.37 -2.59 8.36
N ARG A 132 0.04 -3.88 8.47
CA ARG A 132 -0.37 -4.73 7.34
C ARG A 132 -1.86 -5.01 7.38
N LEU A 133 -2.47 -5.21 6.22
CA LEU A 133 -3.88 -5.58 6.11
C LEU A 133 -4.01 -7.08 5.89
N ILE A 134 -4.71 -7.74 6.81
CA ILE A 134 -4.87 -9.20 6.87
C ILE A 134 -6.30 -9.57 6.55
N TYR A 135 -6.46 -10.62 5.74
CA TYR A 135 -7.74 -11.20 5.36
C TYR A 135 -7.92 -12.60 5.95
N VAL A 136 -9.15 -12.91 6.34
CA VAL A 136 -9.60 -14.28 6.64
C VAL A 136 -10.84 -14.53 5.80
N ASP A 137 -10.72 -15.39 4.79
CA ASP A 137 -11.81 -15.67 3.85
C ASP A 137 -12.13 -17.17 3.79
N PRO A 138 -13.41 -17.55 3.60
CA PRO A 138 -13.84 -18.93 3.60
C PRO A 138 -13.26 -19.71 2.43
N LEU A 139 -13.10 -21.01 2.65
CA LEU A 139 -12.74 -22.02 1.66
C LEU A 139 -13.73 -23.19 1.77
N PRO A 140 -13.90 -24.00 0.70
CA PRO A 140 -14.75 -25.17 0.75
C PRO A 140 -14.39 -26.14 1.90
N GLY A 141 -15.43 -26.68 2.52
CA GLY A 141 -15.32 -27.63 3.63
C GLY A 141 -15.09 -26.99 5.00
N GLY A 142 -15.54 -25.74 5.20
CA GLY A 142 -15.45 -25.05 6.51
C GLY A 142 -14.03 -24.63 6.90
N ARG A 143 -13.15 -24.48 5.91
CA ARG A 143 -11.78 -24.01 6.08
C ARG A 143 -11.71 -22.52 5.74
N TYR A 144 -10.59 -21.89 6.07
CA TYR A 144 -10.36 -20.48 5.80
C TYR A 144 -8.94 -20.25 5.28
N ALA A 145 -8.80 -19.33 4.35
CA ALA A 145 -7.52 -18.78 3.93
C ALA A 145 -7.20 -17.55 4.78
N VAL A 146 -5.96 -17.47 5.26
CA VAL A 146 -5.43 -16.33 6.00
C VAL A 146 -4.24 -15.78 5.24
N TYR A 147 -4.33 -14.53 4.79
CA TYR A 147 -3.32 -13.96 3.91
C TYR A 147 -3.17 -12.46 4.12
N ASP A 148 -2.00 -11.98 3.72
CA ASP A 148 -1.71 -10.56 3.68
C ASP A 148 -2.15 -9.96 2.36
N GLN A 149 -2.53 -8.68 2.36
CA GLN A 149 -2.85 -7.97 1.13
C GLN A 149 -1.74 -8.07 0.07
N SER A 150 -0.46 -8.06 0.47
CA SER A 150 0.65 -8.17 -0.49
C SER A 150 0.64 -9.47 -1.28
N ASP A 151 0.01 -10.51 -0.74
CA ASP A 151 -0.11 -11.80 -1.40
C ASP A 151 -1.36 -11.89 -2.29
N ALA A 152 -2.26 -10.92 -2.28
CA ALA A 152 -3.47 -10.91 -3.09
C ALA A 152 -3.16 -10.89 -4.60
N HIS A 153 -3.97 -11.59 -5.39
CA HIS A 153 -3.83 -11.61 -6.84
C HIS A 153 -4.42 -10.34 -7.48
N SER A 154 -3.73 -9.89 -8.53
CA SER A 154 -4.09 -8.75 -9.36
C SER A 154 -5.45 -8.87 -10.06
N ARG A 155 -5.99 -7.70 -10.44
CA ARG A 155 -7.15 -7.44 -11.31
C ARG A 155 -6.91 -7.74 -12.80
N LEU A 156 -5.82 -8.42 -13.17
CA LEU A 156 -5.25 -8.55 -14.54
C LEU A 156 -6.17 -8.99 -15.70
N ASN A 157 -7.46 -9.30 -15.48
CA ASN A 157 -8.40 -9.69 -16.53
C ASN A 157 -9.68 -8.81 -16.57
N GLU A 158 -9.72 -7.68 -15.86
CA GLU A 158 -10.85 -6.73 -15.88
C GLU A 158 -10.63 -5.61 -16.90
N GLU A 159 -11.73 -5.16 -17.51
CA GLU A 159 -11.72 -4.01 -18.43
C GLU A 159 -11.39 -2.72 -17.68
N ALA A 160 -10.80 -1.74 -18.38
CA ALA A 160 -10.64 -0.39 -17.83
C ALA A 160 -12.01 0.15 -17.42
N ASP A 161 -12.08 0.80 -16.26
CA ASP A 161 -13.26 1.59 -15.94
C ASP A 161 -13.36 2.83 -16.83
N ARG A 162 -14.55 3.42 -16.81
CA ARG A 162 -14.88 4.65 -17.52
C ARG A 162 -15.57 5.59 -16.53
N VAL A 163 -15.35 6.89 -16.69
CA VAL A 163 -15.99 7.92 -15.86
C VAL A 163 -16.74 8.89 -16.75
N ILE A 164 -18.02 9.14 -16.44
CA ILE A 164 -18.82 10.08 -17.22
C ILE A 164 -19.20 11.30 -16.37
N GLY A 165 -18.87 12.47 -16.91
CA GLY A 165 -19.05 13.76 -16.25
C GLY A 165 -17.73 14.52 -16.19
N SER A 166 -17.78 15.73 -15.66
CA SER A 166 -16.59 16.51 -15.37
C SER A 166 -16.71 17.12 -13.98
N ALA A 167 -15.58 17.19 -13.27
CA ALA A 167 -15.55 17.84 -11.97
C ALA A 167 -16.05 19.28 -12.15
N ARG A 168 -17.15 19.64 -11.49
CA ARG A 168 -17.64 21.02 -11.52
C ARG A 168 -16.61 21.90 -10.83
N ALA A 169 -15.88 22.70 -11.60
CA ALA A 169 -14.92 23.66 -11.07
C ALA A 169 -15.61 24.62 -10.10
N ARG A 170 -15.45 24.38 -8.80
CA ARG A 170 -15.85 25.33 -7.78
C ARG A 170 -14.81 25.34 -6.68
N LEU A 171 -14.45 26.56 -6.27
CA LEU A 171 -13.49 26.85 -5.21
C LEU A 171 -13.71 25.88 -4.06
N ALA A 172 -12.75 24.97 -3.86
CA ALA A 172 -12.60 24.20 -2.65
C ALA A 172 -12.53 25.20 -1.50
N ARG A 173 -13.68 25.48 -0.88
CA ARG A 173 -13.71 26.12 0.42
C ARG A 173 -12.84 25.20 1.27
N GLN A 174 -11.74 25.74 1.83
CA GLN A 174 -10.77 25.01 2.68
C GLN A 174 -11.51 23.84 3.33
N VAL A 175 -11.19 22.63 2.90
CA VAL A 175 -11.85 21.42 3.39
C VAL A 175 -11.67 21.47 4.90
N VAL A 176 -12.73 21.90 5.58
CA VAL A 176 -12.77 21.95 7.03
C VAL A 176 -12.55 20.52 7.44
N SER A 177 -11.60 20.30 8.34
CA SER A 177 -11.40 18.99 8.92
C SER A 177 -12.71 18.55 9.58
N GLN A 178 -13.50 17.77 8.83
CA GLN A 178 -14.65 17.05 9.34
C GLN A 178 -14.09 15.72 9.83
N GLY A 179 -14.01 15.61 11.14
CA GLY A 179 -13.70 14.38 11.87
C GLY A 179 -14.56 14.22 13.13
N ASN A 180 -15.41 15.21 13.43
CA ASN A 180 -16.26 15.26 14.62
C ASN A 180 -17.67 14.70 14.41
N GLU A 181 -17.98 14.30 13.17
CA GLU A 181 -19.21 13.66 12.79
C GLU A 181 -18.89 12.37 12.03
N LEU A 182 -19.62 11.32 12.34
CA LEU A 182 -19.74 10.14 11.49
C LEU A 182 -21.02 10.30 10.67
N ARG A 183 -20.91 10.24 9.36
CA ARG A 183 -22.07 10.38 8.46
C ARG A 183 -22.44 9.04 7.83
N THR A 184 -23.66 8.59 8.07
CA THR A 184 -24.19 7.37 7.47
C THR A 184 -25.02 7.70 6.24
N TYR A 185 -24.71 7.09 5.10
CA TYR A 185 -25.49 7.19 3.86
C TYR A 185 -26.25 5.89 3.61
N ALA A 186 -27.53 6.00 3.25
CA ALA A 186 -28.32 4.88 2.78
C ALA A 186 -27.92 4.54 1.33
N ILE A 187 -27.36 3.35 1.12
CA ILE A 187 -26.94 2.86 -0.19
C ILE A 187 -27.91 1.80 -0.72
N ALA A 188 -28.36 1.97 -1.96
CA ALA A 188 -29.14 0.98 -2.70
C ALA A 188 -28.22 0.15 -3.61
N MET A 189 -28.10 -1.15 -3.34
CA MET A 189 -27.25 -2.08 -4.07
C MET A 189 -28.10 -3.01 -4.93
N SER A 190 -28.06 -2.83 -6.24
CA SER A 190 -28.61 -3.79 -7.20
C SER A 190 -27.61 -4.92 -7.45
N ALA A 191 -28.11 -6.12 -7.70
CA ALA A 191 -27.29 -7.25 -8.12
C ALA A 191 -27.92 -7.92 -9.35
N ALA A 192 -27.19 -7.92 -10.47
CA ALA A 192 -27.60 -8.63 -11.67
C ALA A 192 -27.77 -10.14 -11.40
N GLY A 193 -28.52 -10.79 -12.28
CA GLY A 193 -28.77 -12.23 -12.22
C GLY A 193 -27.49 -13.04 -12.16
N GLU A 194 -26.48 -12.65 -12.94
CA GLU A 194 -25.20 -13.33 -13.02
C GLU A 194 -24.38 -13.17 -11.74
N TYR A 195 -24.37 -11.97 -11.15
CA TYR A 195 -23.75 -11.75 -9.85
C TYR A 195 -24.41 -12.64 -8.80
N THR A 196 -25.74 -12.68 -8.79
CA THR A 196 -26.48 -13.53 -7.86
C THR A 196 -26.22 -15.02 -8.09
N GLN A 197 -26.13 -15.47 -9.35
CA GLN A 197 -25.78 -16.85 -9.71
C GLN A 197 -24.36 -17.23 -9.30
N TYR A 198 -23.41 -16.30 -9.38
CA TYR A 198 -22.04 -16.53 -8.91
C TYR A 198 -22.02 -16.95 -7.43
N PHE A 199 -22.83 -16.28 -6.59
CA PHE A 199 -22.99 -16.63 -5.17
C PHE A 199 -24.05 -17.72 -4.91
N GLY A 200 -24.36 -18.57 -5.89
CA GLY A 200 -25.28 -19.71 -5.70
C GLY A 200 -26.76 -19.42 -5.96
N GLY A 201 -27.08 -18.28 -6.59
CA GLY A 201 -28.37 -18.03 -7.24
C GLY A 201 -29.53 -17.64 -6.34
N SER A 202 -29.27 -17.37 -5.04
CA SER A 202 -30.32 -17.03 -4.07
C SER A 202 -30.10 -15.67 -3.44
N LYS A 203 -31.21 -14.98 -3.09
CA LYS A 203 -31.15 -13.68 -2.41
C LYS A 203 -30.38 -13.72 -1.07
N PRO A 204 -30.51 -14.73 -0.19
CA PRO A 204 -29.72 -14.78 1.03
C PRO A 204 -28.20 -14.82 0.80
N LEU A 205 -27.73 -15.59 -0.19
CA LEU A 205 -26.30 -15.69 -0.48
C LEU A 205 -25.75 -14.42 -1.13
N ALA A 206 -26.51 -13.83 -2.06
CA ALA A 206 -26.16 -12.53 -2.66
C ALA A 206 -26.18 -11.40 -1.63
N MET A 207 -27.18 -11.36 -0.75
CA MET A 207 -27.24 -10.39 0.36
C MET A 207 -26.01 -10.52 1.26
N ALA A 208 -25.62 -11.74 1.62
CA ALA A 208 -24.42 -11.96 2.43
C ALA A 208 -23.14 -11.45 1.75
N ALA A 209 -23.00 -11.67 0.44
CA ALA A 209 -21.88 -11.15 -0.34
C ALA A 209 -21.86 -9.61 -0.40
N ILE A 210 -23.02 -8.97 -0.60
CA ILE A 210 -23.16 -7.51 -0.57
C ILE A 210 -22.78 -6.96 0.81
N VAL A 211 -23.18 -7.64 1.90
CA VAL A 211 -22.81 -7.24 3.27
C VAL A 211 -21.30 -7.33 3.46
N THR A 212 -20.65 -8.44 3.11
CA THR A 212 -19.18 -8.57 3.20
C THR A 212 -18.47 -7.47 2.42
N LEU A 213 -18.92 -7.18 1.20
CA LEU A 213 -18.39 -6.13 0.33
C LEU A 213 -18.50 -4.74 0.99
N LEU A 214 -19.71 -4.33 1.37
CA LEU A 214 -19.94 -3.02 1.97
C LEU A 214 -19.25 -2.88 3.33
N ASN A 215 -19.12 -3.98 4.07
CA ASN A 215 -18.39 -3.98 5.33
C ASN A 215 -16.91 -3.60 5.12
N ARG A 216 -16.27 -4.13 4.06
CA ARG A 216 -14.90 -3.76 3.67
C ARG A 216 -14.81 -2.32 3.15
N VAL A 217 -15.74 -1.91 2.29
CA VAL A 217 -15.83 -0.51 1.80
C VAL A 217 -15.92 0.46 2.99
N ASN A 218 -16.76 0.17 3.99
CA ASN A 218 -16.90 0.98 5.19
C ASN A 218 -15.61 1.12 6.01
N GLN A 219 -14.66 0.19 5.95
CA GLN A 219 -13.37 0.39 6.62
C GLN A 219 -12.63 1.60 6.06
N VAL A 220 -12.54 1.68 4.73
CA VAL A 220 -11.79 2.72 4.03
C VAL A 220 -12.51 4.06 4.15
N TYR A 221 -13.82 4.06 3.87
CA TYR A 221 -14.62 5.28 3.87
C TYR A 221 -14.80 5.87 5.27
N GLN A 222 -14.89 5.04 6.32
CA GLN A 222 -14.90 5.56 7.68
C GLN A 222 -13.55 6.22 8.01
N ARG A 223 -12.42 5.54 7.76
CA ARG A 223 -11.09 6.06 8.06
C ARG A 223 -10.79 7.36 7.33
N ASP A 224 -11.02 7.39 6.02
CA ASP A 224 -10.53 8.48 5.16
C ASP A 224 -11.51 9.66 5.04
N LEU A 225 -12.81 9.41 5.23
CA LEU A 225 -13.87 10.41 5.03
C LEU A 225 -14.77 10.63 6.23
N GLY A 226 -14.74 9.78 7.25
CA GLY A 226 -15.70 9.82 8.36
C GLY A 226 -17.11 9.45 7.93
N ILE A 227 -17.25 8.56 6.93
CA ILE A 227 -18.56 8.14 6.43
C ILE A 227 -18.74 6.62 6.50
N GLU A 228 -19.98 6.17 6.62
CA GLU A 228 -20.37 4.77 6.52
C GLU A 228 -21.59 4.61 5.62
N PHE A 229 -21.69 3.46 4.97
CA PHE A 229 -22.84 3.06 4.19
C PHE A 229 -23.68 2.03 4.96
N GLN A 230 -24.98 2.26 5.00
CA GLN A 230 -26.00 1.31 5.46
C GLN A 230 -26.88 0.94 4.26
N LEU A 231 -27.23 -0.34 4.10
CA LEU A 231 -28.14 -0.75 3.03
C LEU A 231 -29.51 -0.08 3.18
N VAL A 232 -30.14 0.26 2.06
CA VAL A 232 -31.51 0.78 2.07
C VAL A 232 -32.50 -0.30 2.54
N SER A 233 -33.56 0.12 3.25
CA SER A 233 -34.69 -0.78 3.56
C SER A 233 -35.24 -1.40 2.26
N GLY A 234 -35.57 -2.70 2.29
CA GLY A 234 -36.07 -3.44 1.14
C GLY A 234 -35.05 -3.76 0.05
N ASN A 235 -33.74 -3.57 0.27
CA ASN A 235 -32.71 -3.81 -0.76
C ASN A 235 -32.73 -5.22 -1.38
N ASP A 236 -33.30 -6.22 -0.71
CA ASP A 236 -33.49 -7.55 -1.30
C ASP A 236 -34.39 -7.55 -2.55
N ASN A 237 -35.20 -6.51 -2.76
CA ASN A 237 -35.97 -6.30 -3.99
C ASN A 237 -35.11 -5.86 -5.19
N LEU A 238 -33.86 -5.45 -4.98
CA LEU A 238 -32.89 -5.10 -6.02
C LEU A 238 -31.94 -6.26 -6.38
N ILE A 239 -32.13 -7.42 -5.74
CA ILE A 239 -31.37 -8.63 -6.04
C ILE A 239 -32.16 -9.49 -7.03
N PHE A 240 -31.65 -9.59 -8.25
CA PHE A 240 -32.25 -10.39 -9.31
C PHE A 240 -31.59 -11.77 -9.38
N THR A 241 -32.37 -12.84 -9.44
CA THR A 241 -31.86 -14.23 -9.38
C THR A 241 -31.75 -14.91 -10.74
N ASN A 242 -32.33 -14.34 -11.79
CA ASN A 242 -32.41 -14.95 -13.11
C ASN A 242 -31.84 -14.01 -14.19
N PRO A 243 -30.65 -14.32 -14.73
CA PRO A 243 -30.01 -13.58 -15.82
C PRO A 243 -30.92 -13.29 -17.02
N ALA A 244 -31.81 -14.24 -17.35
CA ALA A 244 -32.66 -14.10 -18.54
C ALA A 244 -33.82 -13.10 -18.37
N THR A 245 -34.08 -12.65 -17.15
CA THR A 245 -35.25 -11.79 -16.84
C THR A 245 -34.89 -10.58 -15.98
N ASP A 246 -33.63 -10.45 -15.58
CA ASP A 246 -33.19 -9.25 -14.89
C ASP A 246 -33.09 -8.08 -15.89
N PRO A 247 -33.07 -6.83 -15.40
CA PRO A 247 -33.11 -5.66 -16.26
C PRO A 247 -31.74 -5.25 -16.82
N PHE A 248 -30.65 -5.89 -16.39
CA PHE A 248 -29.27 -5.47 -16.65
C PHE A 248 -28.67 -6.21 -17.84
N TYR A 249 -27.72 -5.55 -18.50
CA TYR A 249 -26.97 -6.10 -19.62
C TYR A 249 -25.80 -6.98 -19.15
N ASN A 250 -25.30 -6.72 -17.93
CA ASN A 250 -24.12 -7.37 -17.36
C ASN A 250 -22.87 -7.22 -18.26
N GLY A 251 -22.76 -6.06 -18.92
CA GLY A 251 -21.81 -5.75 -19.96
C GLY A 251 -22.27 -4.55 -20.80
N ASP A 252 -21.71 -4.43 -22.01
CA ASP A 252 -22.10 -3.39 -22.96
C ASP A 252 -23.59 -3.48 -23.31
N ASN A 253 -24.26 -2.33 -23.39
CA ASN A 253 -25.61 -2.22 -23.91
C ASN A 253 -25.62 -2.51 -25.43
N PRO A 254 -26.34 -3.54 -25.91
CA PRO A 254 -26.35 -3.91 -27.33
C PRO A 254 -26.98 -2.86 -28.25
N ASP A 255 -27.77 -1.95 -27.70
CA ASP A 255 -28.41 -0.85 -28.44
C ASP A 255 -27.58 0.46 -28.42
N TYR A 256 -26.41 0.45 -27.76
CA TYR A 256 -25.51 1.60 -27.76
C TYR A 256 -24.84 1.79 -29.13
N ILE A 257 -24.91 3.02 -29.66
CA ILE A 257 -24.24 3.40 -30.90
C ILE A 257 -23.34 4.59 -30.61
N ASP A 258 -22.02 4.39 -30.76
CA ASP A 258 -21.03 5.43 -30.54
C ASP A 258 -21.29 6.68 -31.41
N GLY A 259 -21.26 7.85 -30.78
CA GLY A 259 -21.57 9.14 -31.40
C GLY A 259 -23.07 9.41 -31.67
N LEU A 260 -23.97 8.46 -31.39
CA LEU A 260 -25.43 8.64 -31.53
C LEU A 260 -26.19 8.46 -30.21
N SER A 261 -25.82 7.46 -29.41
CA SER A 261 -26.39 7.23 -28.08
C SER A 261 -25.74 8.13 -27.04
N SER A 262 -26.43 8.35 -25.93
CA SER A 262 -25.82 9.00 -24.76
C SER A 262 -24.71 8.09 -24.21
N PRO A 263 -23.52 8.60 -23.86
CA PRO A 263 -22.46 7.78 -23.26
C PRO A 263 -22.91 7.12 -21.94
N TYR A 264 -23.92 7.69 -21.26
CA TYR A 264 -24.54 7.09 -20.07
C TYR A 264 -25.22 5.74 -20.34
N ASP A 265 -25.63 5.52 -21.58
CA ASP A 265 -26.36 4.31 -22.00
C ASP A 265 -25.42 3.22 -22.52
N ALA A 266 -24.09 3.41 -22.44
CA ALA A 266 -23.12 2.42 -22.91
C ALA A 266 -23.17 1.13 -22.08
N ASP A 267 -23.52 1.22 -20.79
CA ASP A 267 -23.50 0.12 -19.83
C ASP A 267 -24.70 0.21 -18.85
N ASP A 268 -24.65 -0.52 -17.74
CA ASP A 268 -25.75 -0.66 -16.79
C ASP A 268 -26.02 0.57 -15.90
N VAL A 269 -25.26 1.66 -16.04
CA VAL A 269 -25.41 2.88 -15.22
C VAL A 269 -26.78 3.53 -15.40
N SER A 270 -27.18 3.86 -16.64
CA SER A 270 -28.52 4.38 -16.91
C SER A 270 -29.61 3.40 -16.49
N LYS A 271 -29.38 2.10 -16.68
CA LYS A 271 -30.33 1.05 -16.31
C LYS A 271 -30.54 0.97 -14.80
N ASN A 272 -29.47 1.05 -14.02
CA ASN A 272 -29.54 1.02 -12.56
C ASN A 272 -30.30 2.22 -11.99
N ILE A 273 -30.11 3.41 -12.60
CA ILE A 273 -30.90 4.60 -12.26
C ILE A 273 -32.40 4.33 -12.42
N GLU A 274 -32.82 3.77 -13.54
CA GLU A 274 -34.22 3.40 -13.78
C GLU A 274 -34.73 2.37 -12.76
N VAL A 275 -33.99 1.28 -12.57
CA VAL A 275 -34.37 0.17 -11.69
C VAL A 275 -34.60 0.64 -10.26
N GLN A 276 -33.66 1.40 -9.70
CA GLN A 276 -33.75 1.84 -8.31
C GLN A 276 -34.80 2.95 -8.13
N ARG A 277 -34.90 3.88 -9.09
CA ARG A 277 -35.95 4.91 -9.08
C ARG A 277 -37.34 4.28 -9.09
N ASP A 278 -37.55 3.29 -9.97
CA ASP A 278 -38.85 2.65 -10.12
C ASP A 278 -39.18 1.78 -8.90
N ALA A 279 -38.20 1.08 -8.32
CA ALA A 279 -38.36 0.36 -7.05
C ALA A 279 -38.75 1.30 -5.90
N PHE A 280 -38.11 2.47 -5.80
CA PHE A 280 -38.46 3.48 -4.81
C PHE A 280 -39.87 4.04 -5.04
N ALA A 281 -40.23 4.35 -6.30
CA ALA A 281 -41.55 4.86 -6.64
C ALA A 281 -42.69 3.87 -6.35
N ARG A 282 -42.43 2.56 -6.44
CA ARG A 282 -43.38 1.50 -6.06
C ARG A 282 -43.44 1.27 -4.54
N GLY A 283 -42.50 1.81 -3.77
CA GLY A 283 -42.36 1.55 -2.34
C GLY A 283 -41.71 0.20 -2.01
N ASP A 284 -41.01 -0.41 -2.98
CA ASP A 284 -40.28 -1.67 -2.79
C ASP A 284 -39.00 -1.46 -1.96
N ILE A 285 -38.42 -0.26 -2.03
CA ILE A 285 -37.25 0.16 -1.25
C ILE A 285 -37.51 1.49 -0.53
N GLY A 286 -36.75 1.74 0.54
CA GLY A 286 -36.74 3.03 1.25
C GLY A 286 -36.06 4.16 0.47
N ALA A 287 -36.04 5.36 1.06
CA ALA A 287 -35.25 6.47 0.52
C ALA A 287 -33.76 6.16 0.63
N TYR A 288 -32.98 6.57 -0.38
CA TYR A 288 -31.56 6.30 -0.49
C TYR A 288 -30.79 7.52 -1.01
N ASP A 289 -29.53 7.59 -0.61
CA ASP A 289 -28.62 8.71 -0.87
C ASP A 289 -27.73 8.44 -2.09
N ILE A 290 -27.37 7.18 -2.30
CA ILE A 290 -26.51 6.70 -3.39
C ILE A 290 -26.94 5.29 -3.80
N GLY A 291 -26.75 4.95 -5.06
CA GLY A 291 -27.11 3.66 -5.62
C GLY A 291 -26.03 3.10 -6.53
N HIS A 292 -25.88 1.78 -6.53
CA HIS A 292 -24.83 1.09 -7.28
C HIS A 292 -25.33 -0.29 -7.75
N VAL A 293 -24.88 -0.78 -8.91
CA VAL A 293 -25.16 -2.15 -9.38
C VAL A 293 -23.90 -3.01 -9.42
N LEU A 294 -24.03 -4.27 -9.00
CA LEU A 294 -22.97 -5.27 -9.05
C LEU A 294 -23.24 -6.29 -10.16
N ASN A 295 -22.21 -6.50 -10.98
CA ASN A 295 -22.22 -7.34 -12.17
C ASN A 295 -21.08 -8.37 -12.14
N THR A 296 -21.09 -9.31 -13.09
CA THR A 296 -19.93 -10.17 -13.41
C THR A 296 -19.19 -9.76 -14.69
N GLY A 297 -19.70 -8.75 -15.40
CA GLY A 297 -19.11 -8.18 -16.62
C GLY A 297 -19.32 -6.67 -16.71
N GLY A 298 -18.76 -6.03 -17.75
CA GLY A 298 -18.89 -4.59 -18.01
C GLY A 298 -17.93 -3.67 -17.25
N GLY A 299 -17.00 -4.22 -16.46
CA GLY A 299 -16.00 -3.41 -15.75
C GLY A 299 -16.63 -2.40 -14.78
N GLY A 300 -16.10 -1.19 -14.76
CA GLY A 300 -16.45 -0.13 -13.82
C GLY A 300 -16.93 1.07 -14.58
N LEU A 301 -18.06 1.63 -14.15
CA LEU A 301 -18.56 2.87 -14.73
C LEU A 301 -19.29 3.66 -13.66
N ALA A 302 -18.91 4.91 -13.49
CA ALA A 302 -19.58 5.80 -12.55
C ALA A 302 -19.78 7.20 -13.11
N LEU A 303 -20.90 7.79 -12.71
CA LEU A 303 -21.16 9.21 -12.89
C LEU A 303 -20.44 10.00 -11.80
N LEU A 304 -19.73 11.04 -12.20
CA LEU A 304 -18.93 11.83 -11.26
C LEU A 304 -19.82 12.73 -10.38
N GLY A 305 -19.70 12.59 -9.06
CA GLY A 305 -20.31 13.49 -8.07
C GLY A 305 -21.85 13.42 -8.07
N VAL A 306 -22.41 12.21 -8.03
CA VAL A 306 -23.86 11.99 -8.07
C VAL A 306 -24.51 11.69 -6.71
N LEU A 307 -23.72 11.56 -5.64
CA LEU A 307 -24.22 11.43 -4.27
C LEU A 307 -25.34 12.45 -4.01
N CYS A 308 -26.52 11.93 -3.66
CA CYS A 308 -27.73 12.67 -3.30
C CYS A 308 -28.31 13.59 -4.38
N THR A 309 -27.99 13.34 -5.65
CA THR A 309 -28.62 14.04 -6.78
C THR A 309 -29.98 13.45 -7.09
N ASP A 310 -30.92 14.29 -7.55
CA ASP A 310 -32.29 13.83 -7.78
C ASP A 310 -32.42 12.79 -8.89
N GLU A 311 -31.70 13.00 -10.00
CA GLU A 311 -31.85 12.19 -11.20
C GLU A 311 -30.85 11.03 -11.27
N ASN A 312 -29.65 11.20 -10.69
CA ASN A 312 -28.50 10.36 -11.04
C ASN A 312 -27.84 9.66 -9.85
N ARG A 313 -28.42 9.72 -8.64
CA ARG A 313 -27.81 9.14 -7.42
C ARG A 313 -27.47 7.66 -7.50
N ALA A 314 -28.09 6.92 -8.43
CA ALA A 314 -27.85 5.51 -8.69
C ALA A 314 -26.88 5.23 -9.87
N GLY A 315 -26.20 6.26 -10.37
CA GLY A 315 -25.35 6.18 -11.54
C GLY A 315 -23.96 5.61 -11.26
N GLY A 316 -23.88 4.33 -10.92
CA GLY A 316 -22.61 3.63 -10.72
C GLY A 316 -22.77 2.12 -10.85
N MET A 317 -21.75 1.46 -11.39
CA MET A 317 -21.68 0.01 -11.53
C MET A 317 -20.26 -0.51 -11.34
N THR A 318 -20.16 -1.75 -10.88
CA THR A 318 -18.90 -2.50 -10.85
C THR A 318 -19.17 -3.95 -11.24
N GLY A 319 -18.38 -4.47 -12.15
CA GLY A 319 -18.49 -5.83 -12.68
C GLY A 319 -17.14 -6.51 -12.86
N ALA A 320 -17.06 -7.76 -12.40
CA ALA A 320 -15.86 -8.58 -12.56
C ALA A 320 -16.23 -10.07 -12.69
N PRO A 321 -15.54 -10.87 -13.53
CA PRO A 321 -15.85 -12.30 -13.67
C PRO A 321 -15.70 -13.12 -12.37
N THR A 322 -14.93 -12.61 -11.42
CA THR A 322 -14.76 -13.17 -10.07
C THR A 322 -14.94 -12.05 -9.03
N PRO A 323 -16.18 -11.70 -8.68
CA PRO A 323 -16.50 -10.50 -7.92
C PRO A 323 -16.33 -10.71 -6.40
N VAL A 324 -15.12 -11.10 -5.98
CA VAL A 324 -14.77 -11.48 -4.60
C VAL A 324 -13.40 -10.95 -4.18
N GLY A 325 -13.16 -10.90 -2.87
CA GLY A 325 -11.83 -10.71 -2.31
C GLY A 325 -11.25 -9.29 -2.43
N ASP A 326 -9.93 -9.20 -2.22
CA ASP A 326 -9.13 -7.97 -2.21
C ASP A 326 -9.00 -7.31 -3.60
N ALA A 327 -9.30 -8.03 -4.68
CA ALA A 327 -9.35 -7.44 -6.01
C ALA A 327 -10.66 -6.67 -6.28
N PHE A 328 -11.79 -7.17 -5.75
CA PHE A 328 -13.12 -6.65 -6.10
C PHE A 328 -13.58 -5.49 -5.21
N PHE A 329 -13.36 -5.54 -3.89
CA PHE A 329 -13.84 -4.44 -3.04
C PHE A 329 -13.17 -3.08 -3.32
N PRO A 330 -11.85 -2.98 -3.63
CA PRO A 330 -11.26 -1.69 -3.97
C PRO A 330 -11.78 -1.18 -5.30
N TYR A 331 -12.22 -2.07 -6.21
CA TYR A 331 -12.89 -1.66 -7.44
C TYR A 331 -14.24 -0.99 -7.13
N VAL A 332 -15.07 -1.62 -6.31
CA VAL A 332 -16.34 -1.02 -5.89
C VAL A 332 -16.09 0.30 -5.15
N ALA A 333 -15.05 0.37 -4.31
CA ALA A 333 -14.64 1.61 -3.65
C ALA A 333 -14.15 2.69 -4.64
N HIS A 334 -13.51 2.31 -5.75
CA HIS A 334 -13.11 3.23 -6.82
C HIS A 334 -14.34 3.89 -7.45
N GLU A 335 -15.31 3.07 -7.86
CA GLU A 335 -16.52 3.55 -8.52
C GLU A 335 -17.41 4.39 -7.59
N ILE A 336 -17.56 3.97 -6.32
CA ILE A 336 -18.22 4.81 -5.32
C ILE A 336 -17.44 6.11 -5.10
N GLY A 337 -16.10 6.09 -5.20
CA GLY A 337 -15.25 7.29 -5.15
C GLY A 337 -15.60 8.31 -6.24
N HIS A 338 -15.84 7.86 -7.46
CA HIS A 338 -16.37 8.69 -8.55
C HIS A 338 -17.77 9.21 -8.24
N GLN A 339 -18.67 8.38 -7.70
CA GLN A 339 -20.00 8.85 -7.31
C GLN A 339 -19.94 9.92 -6.20
N LEU A 340 -18.86 9.96 -5.42
CA LEU A 340 -18.53 11.01 -4.46
C LEU A 340 -17.69 12.16 -5.04
N GLY A 341 -17.34 12.12 -6.32
CA GLY A 341 -16.72 13.23 -7.04
C GLY A 341 -15.19 13.20 -7.14
N ALA A 342 -14.53 12.10 -6.76
CA ALA A 342 -13.10 11.94 -7.00
C ALA A 342 -12.83 11.59 -8.48
N GLU A 343 -11.81 12.19 -9.10
CA GLU A 343 -11.27 11.78 -10.40
C GLU A 343 -10.05 10.85 -10.23
N HIS A 344 -9.57 10.28 -11.34
CA HIS A 344 -8.39 9.42 -11.35
C HIS A 344 -7.11 10.12 -10.91
N THR A 345 -6.24 9.38 -10.21
CA THR A 345 -4.98 9.90 -9.67
C THR A 345 -3.74 9.52 -10.47
N PHE A 346 -3.82 8.59 -11.42
CA PHE A 346 -2.66 8.06 -12.15
C PHE A 346 -2.12 9.01 -13.23
N ASN A 347 -0.85 8.84 -13.60
CA ASN A 347 -0.11 9.69 -14.54
C ASN A 347 0.63 8.89 -15.64
N GLY A 348 0.16 7.68 -15.96
CA GLY A 348 0.58 6.89 -17.12
C GLY A 348 -0.27 7.13 -18.36
N SER A 349 0.08 6.49 -19.47
CA SER A 349 -0.65 6.54 -20.75
C SER A 349 -0.73 5.21 -21.50
N THR A 350 -0.10 4.15 -20.98
CA THR A 350 -0.10 2.80 -21.56
C THR A 350 -1.32 1.98 -21.11
N GLY A 351 -1.84 1.12 -22.00
CA GLY A 351 -2.96 0.22 -21.68
C GLY A 351 -4.20 1.00 -21.26
N SER A 352 -4.83 0.61 -20.15
CA SER A 352 -6.02 1.28 -19.61
C SER A 352 -5.76 2.72 -19.14
N CYS A 353 -4.51 3.09 -18.84
CA CYS A 353 -4.16 4.48 -18.54
C CYS A 353 -4.28 5.42 -19.77
N GLY A 354 -4.32 4.87 -20.98
CA GLY A 354 -4.48 5.62 -22.22
C GLY A 354 -5.94 5.99 -22.51
N GLY A 355 -6.24 6.35 -23.76
CA GLY A 355 -7.62 6.43 -24.26
C GLY A 355 -8.49 7.56 -23.69
N GLY A 356 -7.94 8.47 -22.89
CA GLY A 356 -8.68 9.58 -22.27
C GLY A 356 -9.06 9.36 -20.80
N ASN A 357 -8.68 8.24 -20.20
CA ASN A 357 -8.97 7.96 -18.79
C ASN A 357 -8.13 8.82 -17.83
N ARG A 358 -6.97 9.30 -18.26
CA ARG A 358 -6.12 10.16 -17.41
C ARG A 358 -6.77 11.52 -17.14
N ALA A 359 -6.99 11.83 -15.87
CA ALA A 359 -7.41 13.17 -15.41
C ALA A 359 -6.19 14.06 -15.14
N ALA A 360 -5.72 14.81 -16.15
CA ALA A 360 -4.47 15.60 -16.06
C ALA A 360 -4.42 16.59 -14.89
N ALA A 361 -5.55 17.15 -14.46
CA ALA A 361 -5.64 18.06 -13.32
C ALA A 361 -5.55 17.36 -11.96
N GLN A 362 -5.59 16.02 -11.94
CA GLN A 362 -5.58 15.18 -10.75
C GLN A 362 -4.55 14.03 -10.84
N ALA A 363 -3.68 14.04 -11.85
CA ALA A 363 -2.70 12.98 -12.11
C ALA A 363 -1.46 13.09 -11.20
N TRP A 364 -1.65 12.82 -9.90
CA TRP A 364 -0.64 12.92 -8.85
C TRP A 364 0.32 11.72 -8.77
N GLU A 365 -0.10 10.55 -9.24
CA GLU A 365 0.61 9.28 -9.08
C GLU A 365 1.37 8.86 -10.33
N PRO A 366 2.69 8.55 -10.26
CA PRO A 366 3.45 8.04 -11.41
C PRO A 366 2.84 6.76 -12.03
N GLY A 367 2.96 6.60 -13.35
CA GLY A 367 2.54 5.37 -14.05
C GLY A 367 1.09 5.01 -13.77
N SER A 368 0.83 3.74 -13.44
CA SER A 368 -0.52 3.28 -13.07
C SER A 368 -1.08 3.86 -11.76
N GLY A 369 -0.21 4.47 -10.94
CA GLY A 369 -0.48 4.70 -9.53
C GLY A 369 -0.72 3.43 -8.71
N SER A 370 -1.14 3.64 -7.47
CA SER A 370 -1.17 2.65 -6.37
C SER A 370 -2.41 2.78 -5.48
N THR A 371 -3.04 3.94 -5.37
CA THR A 371 -4.19 4.14 -4.48
C THR A 371 -5.52 3.71 -5.10
N ILE A 372 -6.61 3.75 -4.33
CA ILE A 372 -7.94 3.33 -4.80
C ILE A 372 -8.34 4.04 -6.09
N MET A 373 -8.13 5.36 -6.22
CA MET A 373 -8.52 6.13 -7.42
C MET A 373 -7.50 6.04 -8.57
N ALA A 374 -6.51 5.16 -8.48
CA ALA A 374 -5.53 4.89 -9.52
C ALA A 374 -5.87 3.60 -10.30
N TYR A 375 -5.08 3.30 -11.33
CA TYR A 375 -5.28 2.16 -12.24
C TYR A 375 -4.26 1.04 -11.98
N ALA A 376 -3.98 0.77 -10.70
CA ALA A 376 -3.01 -0.24 -10.29
C ALA A 376 -3.29 -1.60 -10.96
N GLY A 377 -2.34 -2.06 -11.77
CA GLY A 377 -2.36 -3.40 -12.39
C GLY A 377 -2.94 -3.46 -13.81
N ILE A 378 -3.47 -2.35 -14.37
CA ILE A 378 -4.13 -2.33 -15.68
C ILE A 378 -3.49 -1.39 -16.73
N CYS A 379 -2.32 -0.80 -16.45
CA CYS A 379 -1.62 0.10 -17.37
C CYS A 379 -0.47 -0.57 -18.11
N ALA A 380 -0.77 -1.68 -18.79
CA ALA A 380 0.16 -2.38 -19.68
C ALA A 380 -0.52 -2.75 -21.00
N ASP A 381 0.24 -2.80 -22.10
CA ASP A 381 -0.26 -3.17 -23.44
C ASP A 381 0.43 -4.42 -24.02
N GLY A 382 1.17 -5.15 -23.18
CA GLY A 382 1.96 -6.32 -23.55
C GLY A 382 3.35 -6.01 -24.12
N SER A 383 3.62 -4.77 -24.50
CA SER A 383 4.95 -4.30 -24.93
C SER A 383 5.57 -3.31 -23.94
N VAL A 384 4.73 -2.48 -23.34
CA VAL A 384 5.07 -1.54 -22.29
C VAL A 384 4.23 -1.88 -21.06
N ASP A 385 4.86 -1.80 -19.90
CA ASP A 385 4.20 -2.01 -18.61
C ASP A 385 4.48 -0.79 -17.73
N GLU A 386 3.45 -0.03 -17.38
CA GLU A 386 3.52 1.09 -16.44
C GLU A 386 2.98 0.76 -15.04
N ASN A 387 2.61 -0.51 -14.78
CA ASN A 387 2.06 -0.92 -13.50
C ASN A 387 3.08 -0.83 -12.36
N LEU A 388 2.72 -0.10 -11.31
CA LEU A 388 3.52 0.01 -10.09
C LEU A 388 3.32 -1.17 -9.13
N GLN A 389 2.14 -1.78 -9.19
CA GLN A 389 1.72 -2.93 -8.38
C GLN A 389 0.52 -3.63 -9.04
N ALA A 390 0.16 -4.79 -8.49
CA ALA A 390 -0.88 -5.66 -9.00
C ALA A 390 -2.31 -5.21 -8.62
N THR A 391 -2.53 -4.73 -7.41
CA THR A 391 -3.84 -4.31 -6.89
C THR A 391 -3.70 -2.95 -6.24
N SER A 392 -4.77 -2.18 -6.12
CA SER A 392 -4.73 -0.92 -5.39
C SER A 392 -4.56 -1.16 -3.89
N ASP A 393 -3.74 -0.34 -3.26
CA ASP A 393 -3.72 -0.24 -1.80
C ASP A 393 -5.06 0.37 -1.34
N PRO A 394 -5.68 -0.10 -0.23
CA PRO A 394 -7.06 0.20 0.12
C PRO A 394 -7.11 1.47 0.97
N TYR A 395 -6.60 2.56 0.39
CA TYR A 395 -6.70 3.91 0.92
C TYR A 395 -6.82 4.93 -0.19
N PHE A 396 -7.41 6.07 0.16
CA PHE A 396 -7.50 7.21 -0.75
C PHE A 396 -6.29 8.12 -0.60
N HIS A 397 -5.77 8.58 -1.73
CA HIS A 397 -4.85 9.71 -1.78
C HIS A 397 -5.51 10.97 -1.19
N SER A 398 -4.74 11.84 -0.53
CA SER A 398 -5.30 13.04 0.11
C SER A 398 -6.07 13.96 -0.85
N LYS A 399 -5.69 14.03 -2.13
CA LYS A 399 -6.43 14.83 -3.13
C LYS A 399 -7.78 14.22 -3.48
N SER A 400 -7.90 12.90 -3.50
CA SER A 400 -9.20 12.23 -3.66
C SER A 400 -10.09 12.47 -2.45
N ILE A 401 -9.52 12.45 -1.23
CA ILE A 401 -10.22 12.82 0.01
C ILE A 401 -10.74 14.26 -0.06
N GLU A 402 -9.90 15.20 -0.51
CA GLU A 402 -10.31 16.61 -0.67
C GLU A 402 -11.48 16.77 -1.65
N GLN A 403 -11.43 16.09 -2.81
CA GLN A 403 -12.50 16.15 -3.81
C GLN A 403 -13.82 15.58 -3.27
N MET A 404 -13.77 14.42 -2.62
CA MET A 404 -14.97 13.79 -2.06
C MET A 404 -15.55 14.62 -0.90
N LYS A 405 -14.71 15.16 0.00
CA LYS A 405 -15.18 16.06 1.06
C LYS A 405 -15.76 17.35 0.51
N ALA A 406 -15.19 17.89 -0.57
CA ALA A 406 -15.73 19.07 -1.25
C ALA A 406 -17.12 18.79 -1.86
N HIS A 407 -17.32 17.62 -2.47
CA HIS A 407 -18.61 17.19 -3.00
C HIS A 407 -19.65 16.97 -1.89
N ILE A 408 -19.29 16.24 -0.83
CA ILE A 408 -20.15 16.03 0.36
C ILE A 408 -20.63 17.37 0.93
N ALA A 409 -19.75 18.38 0.99
CA ALA A 409 -20.10 19.71 1.46
C ALA A 409 -21.13 20.44 0.57
N THR A 410 -21.37 20.01 -0.67
CA THR A 410 -22.43 20.53 -1.54
C THR A 410 -23.80 19.96 -1.23
N VAL A 411 -23.87 18.82 -0.55
CA VAL A 411 -25.10 18.12 -0.13
C VAL A 411 -25.13 17.90 1.39
N PRO A 412 -24.98 18.96 2.22
CA PRO A 412 -24.75 18.83 3.67
C PRO A 412 -25.92 18.23 4.45
N SER A 413 -27.14 18.30 3.90
CA SER A 413 -28.35 17.71 4.47
C SER A 413 -28.51 16.22 4.14
N CYS A 414 -27.64 15.66 3.31
CA CYS A 414 -27.74 14.28 2.89
C CYS A 414 -27.07 13.30 3.87
N GLY A 415 -27.61 12.09 3.96
CA GLY A 415 -27.24 11.12 4.97
C GLY A 415 -27.64 11.55 6.39
N THR A 416 -27.38 10.67 7.34
CA THR A 416 -27.61 10.91 8.77
C THR A 416 -26.28 11.17 9.45
N ALA A 417 -26.09 12.37 9.99
CA ALA A 417 -24.89 12.73 10.75
C ALA A 417 -25.09 12.46 12.23
N VAL A 418 -24.14 11.77 12.85
CA VAL A 418 -24.06 11.55 14.29
C VAL A 418 -22.77 12.17 14.79
N ALA A 419 -22.85 13.02 15.82
CA ALA A 419 -21.66 13.53 16.47
C ALA A 419 -20.85 12.36 17.04
N SER A 420 -19.62 12.17 16.54
CA SER A 420 -18.74 11.09 16.98
C SER A 420 -18.02 11.44 18.29
N GLY A 421 -17.91 12.73 18.61
CA GLY A 421 -17.10 13.24 19.72
C GLY A 421 -15.59 13.23 19.43
N ASN A 422 -15.18 12.70 18.27
CA ASN A 422 -13.81 12.69 17.81
C ASN A 422 -13.36 14.09 17.37
N ARG A 423 -12.09 14.42 17.58
CA ARG A 423 -11.47 15.68 17.19
C ARG A 423 -10.34 15.34 16.24
N PRO A 424 -10.30 16.01 15.07
CA PRO A 424 -9.33 15.63 14.06
C PRO A 424 -7.88 15.86 14.51
N PRO A 425 -6.92 15.12 13.92
CA PRO A 425 -5.51 15.26 14.25
C PRO A 425 -4.96 16.66 13.94
N ILE A 426 -3.88 17.03 14.61
CA ILE A 426 -3.05 18.20 14.27
C ILE A 426 -1.77 17.68 13.60
N VAL A 427 -1.38 18.30 12.49
CA VAL A 427 -0.24 17.86 11.66
C VAL A 427 0.66 19.05 11.35
N ASP A 428 1.97 18.80 11.33
CA ASP A 428 3.02 19.74 10.94
C ASP A 428 4.02 19.02 10.03
N ALA A 429 4.09 19.43 8.76
CA ALA A 429 4.99 18.88 7.74
C ALA A 429 6.43 19.42 7.86
N GLY A 430 6.65 20.35 8.80
CA GLY A 430 7.90 21.05 9.05
C GLY A 430 8.26 22.05 7.95
N ALA A 431 9.21 22.93 8.24
CA ALA A 431 9.61 24.01 7.33
C ALA A 431 10.06 23.53 5.93
N ASP A 432 9.88 24.39 4.92
CA ASP A 432 10.40 24.20 3.57
C ASP A 432 11.93 24.03 3.57
N THR A 433 12.45 23.28 2.60
CA THR A 433 13.88 22.94 2.56
C THR A 433 14.45 23.03 1.15
N VAL A 434 15.75 23.30 1.04
CA VAL A 434 16.50 23.18 -0.21
C VAL A 434 17.44 21.97 -0.12
N ILE A 435 17.43 21.13 -1.15
CA ILE A 435 18.27 19.94 -1.30
C ILE A 435 19.06 19.99 -2.62
N PRO A 436 20.24 19.36 -2.70
CA PRO A 436 20.90 19.12 -3.98
C PRO A 436 20.16 18.07 -4.81
N ALA A 437 20.18 18.22 -6.14
CA ALA A 437 19.76 17.18 -7.08
C ALA A 437 20.56 15.88 -6.91
N HIS A 438 20.04 14.76 -7.40
CA HIS A 438 20.67 13.42 -7.34
C HIS A 438 21.08 12.97 -5.92
N THR A 439 20.35 13.41 -4.90
CA THR A 439 20.72 13.14 -3.50
C THR A 439 19.49 12.66 -2.73
N PRO A 440 19.60 11.56 -1.95
CA PRO A 440 18.48 11.08 -1.16
C PRO A 440 18.20 12.02 0.00
N PHE A 441 16.95 12.07 0.42
CA PHE A 441 16.49 12.93 1.51
C PHE A 441 15.40 12.27 2.34
N VAL A 442 15.23 12.74 3.57
CA VAL A 442 14.19 12.24 4.49
C VAL A 442 13.19 13.36 4.77
N LEU A 443 11.95 13.15 4.35
CA LEU A 443 10.83 13.98 4.80
C LEU A 443 10.53 13.63 6.26
N LYS A 444 10.37 14.65 7.10
CA LYS A 444 10.05 14.50 8.53
C LYS A 444 9.02 15.56 8.90
N GLY A 445 7.99 15.13 9.60
CA GLY A 445 7.02 16.01 10.22
C GLY A 445 6.60 15.45 11.57
N SER A 446 5.45 15.90 12.05
CA SER A 446 4.88 15.46 13.30
C SER A 446 3.35 15.55 13.26
N GLY A 447 2.69 14.85 14.18
CA GLY A 447 1.28 15.07 14.43
C GLY A 447 0.87 14.57 15.80
N SER A 448 -0.29 15.04 16.26
CA SER A 448 -0.86 14.66 17.54
C SER A 448 -2.37 14.58 17.43
N ASP A 449 -2.97 13.60 18.09
CA ASP A 449 -4.41 13.46 18.18
C ASP A 449 -4.93 14.03 19.51
N PRO A 450 -5.88 14.97 19.51
CA PRO A 450 -6.41 15.54 20.75
C PRO A 450 -7.10 14.53 21.68
N ASP A 451 -7.62 13.42 21.14
CA ASP A 451 -8.32 12.36 21.89
C ASP A 451 -7.40 11.19 22.28
N GLY A 452 -6.15 11.21 21.80
CA GLY A 452 -5.15 10.19 22.07
C GLY A 452 -5.27 8.96 21.16
N ASN A 453 -5.97 9.08 20.03
CA ASN A 453 -6.01 8.03 19.02
C ASN A 453 -4.61 7.77 18.44
N THR A 454 -4.38 6.53 18.03
CA THR A 454 -3.14 6.19 17.31
C THR A 454 -3.22 6.75 15.89
N LEU A 455 -2.19 7.48 15.49
CA LEU A 455 -2.12 8.08 14.16
C LEU A 455 -1.33 7.21 13.19
N THR A 456 -1.80 7.19 11.94
CA THR A 456 -1.02 6.74 10.79
C THR A 456 -0.76 7.91 9.85
N TYR A 457 0.39 7.89 9.17
CA TYR A 457 0.91 9.00 8.38
C TYR A 457 1.24 8.54 6.96
N SER A 458 0.89 9.36 5.96
CA SER A 458 1.37 9.22 4.58
C SER A 458 2.09 10.49 4.13
N TRP A 459 3.25 10.30 3.47
CA TRP A 459 3.95 11.36 2.75
C TRP A 459 3.70 11.21 1.25
N GLU A 460 3.00 12.17 0.68
CA GLU A 460 2.49 12.15 -0.69
C GLU A 460 3.09 13.31 -1.49
N GLN A 461 3.64 13.04 -2.68
CA GLN A 461 3.99 14.11 -3.60
C GLN A 461 2.71 14.62 -4.27
N ILE A 462 2.49 15.94 -4.25
CA ILE A 462 1.31 16.60 -4.79
C ILE A 462 1.70 17.57 -5.91
N ASP A 463 2.60 17.13 -6.79
CA ASP A 463 2.91 17.83 -8.05
C ASP A 463 2.11 17.20 -9.19
N LEU A 464 1.75 18.01 -10.19
CA LEU A 464 1.23 17.53 -11.49
C LEU A 464 2.34 17.68 -12.54
N GLY A 465 2.22 16.92 -13.63
CA GLY A 465 3.13 17.06 -14.76
C GLY A 465 2.69 16.26 -15.98
N ASN A 466 3.57 16.13 -16.96
CA ASN A 466 3.32 15.31 -18.14
C ASN A 466 3.15 13.83 -17.77
N GLU A 467 2.30 13.10 -18.49
CA GLU A 467 2.21 11.65 -18.35
C GLU A 467 3.55 10.95 -18.65
N SER A 468 3.74 9.76 -18.08
CA SER A 468 4.70 8.78 -18.59
C SER A 468 4.06 7.93 -19.68
N SER A 469 4.88 7.35 -20.55
CA SER A 469 4.47 6.40 -21.59
C SER A 469 5.26 5.10 -21.59
N SER A 470 6.16 4.95 -20.62
CA SER A 470 6.97 3.75 -20.36
C SER A 470 7.75 3.91 -19.04
N PRO A 471 8.28 2.82 -18.45
CA PRO A 471 9.20 2.89 -17.31
C PRO A 471 10.37 3.84 -17.51
N GLU A 472 10.93 3.92 -18.72
CA GLU A 472 12.07 4.78 -19.06
C GLU A 472 11.72 6.27 -19.04
N THR A 473 10.44 6.62 -19.24
CA THR A 473 9.95 8.00 -19.18
C THR A 473 9.46 8.40 -17.77
N MET A 474 9.33 7.45 -16.83
CA MET A 474 9.03 7.71 -15.42
C MET A 474 10.25 8.29 -14.68
N ILE A 475 10.79 9.37 -15.23
CA ILE A 475 11.95 10.10 -14.71
C ILE A 475 11.57 11.58 -14.55
N ASP A 476 12.44 12.33 -13.87
CA ASP A 476 12.28 13.77 -13.71
C ASP A 476 12.45 14.52 -15.04
N ASP A 477 11.37 15.13 -15.51
CA ASP A 477 11.35 16.02 -16.68
C ASP A 477 11.20 17.51 -16.30
N GLY A 478 11.31 17.83 -15.01
CA GLY A 478 11.06 19.16 -14.47
C GLY A 478 9.65 19.36 -13.93
N THR A 479 8.69 18.50 -14.28
CA THR A 479 7.28 18.63 -13.88
C THR A 479 6.67 17.35 -13.33
N ARG A 480 7.01 16.18 -13.88
CA ARG A 480 6.37 14.89 -13.56
C ARG A 480 6.42 14.55 -12.05
N PRO A 481 5.39 13.90 -11.51
CA PRO A 481 5.45 13.23 -10.21
C PRO A 481 6.57 12.17 -10.21
N LEU A 482 7.39 12.16 -9.16
CA LEU A 482 8.60 11.35 -9.08
C LEU A 482 8.49 10.19 -8.12
N PHE A 483 7.56 10.23 -7.16
CA PHE A 483 7.50 9.25 -6.08
C PHE A 483 6.12 8.64 -5.98
N ARG A 484 6.06 7.31 -6.16
CA ARG A 484 4.86 6.51 -5.90
C ARG A 484 4.35 6.73 -4.49
N PHE A 485 3.07 6.47 -4.26
CA PHE A 485 2.55 6.48 -2.90
C PHE A 485 2.77 5.13 -2.22
N GLN A 486 2.67 5.16 -0.89
CA GLN A 486 2.92 4.03 -0.01
C GLN A 486 1.86 4.04 1.09
N LEU A 487 1.52 2.84 1.58
CA LEU A 487 0.59 2.68 2.70
C LEU A 487 0.96 3.59 3.89
N PRO A 488 -0.05 4.16 4.58
CA PRO A 488 0.19 4.91 5.80
C PRO A 488 0.95 4.11 6.85
N THR A 489 1.92 4.74 7.52
CA THR A 489 2.76 4.09 8.55
C THR A 489 2.60 4.78 9.91
N ALA A 490 3.07 4.16 10.99
CA ALA A 490 3.06 4.79 12.32
C ALA A 490 4.06 5.95 12.47
N LEU A 491 4.99 6.13 11.51
CA LEU A 491 6.04 7.14 11.58
C LEU A 491 5.77 8.29 10.60
N PRO A 492 5.85 9.56 11.04
CA PRO A 492 5.68 10.73 10.16
C PRO A 492 6.96 11.06 9.37
N GLU A 493 7.69 10.04 8.91
CA GLU A 493 8.90 10.20 8.11
C GLU A 493 8.94 9.27 6.90
N ARG A 494 9.55 9.74 5.81
CA ARG A 494 9.73 8.95 4.59
C ARG A 494 11.08 9.27 3.95
N THR A 495 11.85 8.23 3.65
CA THR A 495 13.09 8.36 2.88
C THR A 495 12.79 8.29 1.39
N LEU A 496 13.33 9.22 0.61
CA LEU A 496 13.12 9.36 -0.82
C LEU A 496 14.46 9.43 -1.58
N PRO A 497 14.66 8.58 -2.61
CA PRO A 497 13.89 7.36 -2.91
C PRO A 497 13.88 6.36 -1.74
N ALA A 498 13.04 5.32 -1.84
CA ALA A 498 12.89 4.26 -0.85
C ALA A 498 14.25 3.71 -0.43
N PHE A 499 14.40 3.47 0.87
CA PHE A 499 15.71 3.14 1.45
C PHE A 499 16.34 1.88 0.84
N ASP A 500 15.55 0.86 0.54
CA ASP A 500 16.00 -0.36 -0.15
C ASP A 500 16.56 -0.09 -1.55
N SER A 501 16.00 0.91 -2.27
CA SER A 501 16.55 1.37 -3.54
C SER A 501 17.96 1.94 -3.39
N LEU A 502 18.23 2.60 -2.25
CA LEU A 502 19.55 3.15 -1.95
C LEU A 502 20.58 2.05 -1.62
N LEU A 503 20.14 0.96 -1.01
CA LEU A 503 20.99 -0.18 -0.67
C LEU A 503 21.37 -1.01 -1.91
N THR A 504 20.39 -1.25 -2.79
CA THR A 504 20.53 -2.06 -4.00
C THR A 504 21.08 -1.27 -5.19
N GLY A 505 20.98 0.06 -5.17
CA GLY A 505 21.33 0.93 -6.29
C GLY A 505 20.34 0.87 -7.46
N THR A 506 19.18 0.22 -7.27
CA THR A 506 18.12 0.10 -8.28
C THR A 506 16.86 0.74 -7.73
N LEU A 507 16.32 1.74 -8.43
CA LEU A 507 15.07 2.38 -8.03
C LEU A 507 13.90 1.41 -8.23
N ILE A 508 13.00 1.38 -7.26
CA ILE A 508 11.69 0.77 -7.47
C ILE A 508 10.92 1.55 -8.53
N LYS A 509 10.12 0.83 -9.33
CA LYS A 509 9.28 1.44 -10.37
C LYS A 509 8.30 2.44 -9.75
N GLY A 510 8.16 3.59 -10.38
CA GLY A 510 7.40 4.73 -9.86
C GLY A 510 8.18 5.61 -8.88
N GLU A 511 9.46 5.34 -8.64
CA GLU A 511 10.36 6.29 -7.97
C GLU A 511 11.49 6.74 -8.89
N ALA A 512 11.78 8.04 -8.89
CA ALA A 512 12.82 8.66 -9.70
C ALA A 512 13.69 9.61 -8.86
N TRP A 513 14.95 9.79 -9.27
CA TRP A 513 15.78 10.85 -8.72
C TRP A 513 15.25 12.22 -9.16
N PRO A 514 15.19 13.21 -8.26
CA PRO A 514 15.07 14.60 -8.68
C PRO A 514 16.40 15.04 -9.31
N THR A 515 16.35 15.50 -10.56
CA THR A 515 17.54 15.80 -11.39
C THR A 515 17.55 17.23 -11.93
N THR A 516 16.45 17.95 -11.81
CA THR A 516 16.27 19.30 -12.37
C THR A 516 16.15 20.36 -11.28
N ASN A 517 16.33 21.63 -11.65
CA ASN A 517 16.01 22.77 -10.77
C ASN A 517 14.48 22.91 -10.72
N ARG A 518 13.86 22.47 -9.63
CA ARG A 518 12.41 22.53 -9.44
C ARG A 518 12.04 22.54 -7.98
N THR A 519 10.83 23.01 -7.67
CA THR A 519 10.23 22.80 -6.36
C THR A 519 9.33 21.57 -6.43
N LEU A 520 9.51 20.65 -5.50
CA LEU A 520 8.62 19.52 -5.27
C LEU A 520 7.69 19.87 -4.11
N HIS A 521 6.40 19.56 -4.26
CA HIS A 521 5.41 19.79 -3.22
C HIS A 521 5.03 18.45 -2.59
N PHE A 522 5.18 18.35 -1.28
CA PHE A 522 4.83 17.17 -0.51
C PHE A 522 3.75 17.51 0.50
N ARG A 523 2.97 16.51 0.84
CA ARG A 523 1.95 16.58 1.87
C ARG A 523 2.18 15.49 2.89
N LEU A 524 2.15 15.86 4.16
CA LEU A 524 2.01 14.93 5.28
C LEU A 524 0.53 14.84 5.65
N THR A 525 -0.05 13.66 5.54
CA THR A 525 -1.45 13.40 5.93
C THR A 525 -1.46 12.48 7.15
N ALA A 526 -2.18 12.85 8.22
CA ALA A 526 -2.44 11.99 9.37
C ALA A 526 -3.90 11.51 9.40
N ARG A 527 -4.09 10.26 9.78
CA ARG A 527 -5.40 9.60 9.96
C ARG A 527 -5.48 9.03 11.37
N ASP A 528 -6.60 9.27 12.06
CA ASP A 528 -6.88 8.77 13.41
C ASP A 528 -7.64 7.44 13.46
N ASP A 529 -8.05 6.93 12.29
CA ASP A 529 -8.90 5.73 12.14
C ASP A 529 -10.32 5.85 12.75
N GLN A 530 -10.69 7.05 13.21
CA GLN A 530 -12.01 7.45 13.71
C GLN A 530 -12.73 8.42 12.76
N GLY A 531 -12.15 8.65 11.57
CA GLY A 531 -12.69 9.50 10.51
C GLY A 531 -12.13 10.91 10.46
N GLY A 532 -11.21 11.25 11.36
CA GLY A 532 -10.42 12.46 11.29
C GLY A 532 -9.20 12.28 10.39
N VAL A 533 -9.15 13.13 9.36
CA VAL A 533 -8.00 13.26 8.45
C VAL A 533 -7.62 14.72 8.36
N THR A 534 -6.34 15.00 8.57
CA THR A 534 -5.74 16.33 8.39
C THR A 534 -4.39 16.21 7.71
N SER A 535 -3.97 17.31 7.10
CA SER A 535 -2.72 17.35 6.38
C SER A 535 -2.05 18.71 6.48
N ASP A 536 -0.75 18.71 6.28
CA ASP A 536 0.06 19.92 6.12
C ASP A 536 1.03 19.73 4.94
N ASP A 537 1.36 20.83 4.27
CA ASP A 537 2.13 20.83 3.02
C ASP A 537 3.54 21.37 3.25
N LYS A 538 4.52 20.81 2.53
CA LYS A 538 5.94 21.18 2.58
C LYS A 538 6.50 21.31 1.17
N ALA A 539 7.25 22.38 0.91
CA ALA A 539 8.03 22.53 -0.30
C ALA A 539 9.48 22.03 -0.12
N VAL A 540 9.96 21.30 -1.13
CA VAL A 540 11.36 20.87 -1.25
C VAL A 540 11.93 21.43 -2.56
N GLU A 541 12.73 22.48 -2.44
CA GLU A 541 13.45 23.06 -3.57
C GLU A 541 14.66 22.18 -3.91
N VAL A 542 14.70 21.66 -5.13
CA VAL A 542 15.79 20.88 -5.69
C VAL A 542 16.70 21.81 -6.47
N LEU A 543 17.99 21.82 -6.13
CA LEU A 543 19.00 22.62 -6.81
C LEU A 543 20.06 21.74 -7.48
N VAL A 544 20.25 21.92 -8.79
CA VAL A 544 21.32 21.27 -9.54
C VAL A 544 22.64 21.88 -9.11
N THR A 545 23.51 21.04 -8.57
CA THR A 545 24.84 21.41 -8.12
C THR A 545 25.92 21.02 -9.13
N PRO A 546 27.14 21.60 -9.05
CA PRO A 546 28.25 21.24 -9.94
C PRO A 546 28.66 19.75 -9.87
N ALA A 547 28.38 19.09 -8.75
CA ALA A 547 28.54 17.65 -8.55
C ALA A 547 27.56 17.14 -7.48
N PRO A 548 27.13 15.87 -7.52
CA PRO A 548 26.27 15.28 -6.49
C PRO A 548 26.94 15.25 -5.11
N PHE A 549 26.13 15.35 -4.06
CA PHE A 549 26.60 15.09 -2.70
C PHE A 549 26.67 13.57 -2.46
N ALA A 550 27.89 13.02 -2.38
CA ALA A 550 28.10 11.58 -2.41
C ALA A 550 29.27 11.14 -1.53
N VAL A 551 29.15 10.00 -0.84
CA VAL A 551 30.29 9.40 -0.14
C VAL A 551 31.26 8.83 -1.17
N THR A 552 32.54 9.20 -1.08
CA THR A 552 33.59 8.76 -2.01
C THR A 552 34.53 7.73 -1.39
N SER A 553 34.44 7.51 -0.08
CA SER A 553 35.16 6.43 0.60
C SER A 553 34.78 5.05 0.04
N SER A 554 35.79 4.34 -0.45
CA SER A 554 35.68 2.95 -0.94
C SER A 554 36.68 1.99 -0.28
N ALA A 555 37.60 2.51 0.53
CA ALA A 555 38.61 1.71 1.22
C ALA A 555 38.04 1.00 2.46
N ALA A 556 38.66 -0.11 2.84
CA ALA A 556 38.34 -0.83 4.08
C ALA A 556 38.57 0.06 5.30
N LEU A 557 37.63 0.02 6.25
CA LEU A 557 37.76 0.68 7.55
C LEU A 557 38.55 -0.20 8.51
N ARG A 558 39.31 0.40 9.42
CA ARG A 558 40.22 -0.28 10.35
C ARG A 558 39.74 -0.17 11.79
N ARG A 559 39.61 -1.29 12.49
CA ARG A 559 39.34 -1.31 13.94
C ARG A 559 40.55 -0.80 14.72
N GLY A 560 40.31 -0.05 15.79
CA GLY A 560 41.36 0.47 16.67
C GLY A 560 42.26 1.54 16.05
N ALA A 561 41.92 2.05 14.86
CA ALA A 561 42.64 3.13 14.19
C ALA A 561 41.68 4.24 13.75
N SER A 562 42.24 5.43 13.55
CA SER A 562 41.50 6.55 12.94
C SER A 562 41.28 6.26 11.46
N ASN A 563 40.03 6.44 11.01
CA ASN A 563 39.60 6.22 9.64
C ASN A 563 39.23 7.56 9.00
N THR A 564 39.66 7.79 7.76
CA THR A 564 39.23 8.95 6.99
C THR A 564 37.98 8.61 6.19
N VAL A 565 36.89 9.31 6.49
CA VAL A 565 35.67 9.30 5.68
C VAL A 565 35.72 10.50 4.75
N SER A 566 35.56 10.26 3.45
CA SER A 566 35.60 11.26 2.39
C SER A 566 34.28 11.30 1.64
N TRP A 567 33.86 12.50 1.22
CA TRP A 567 32.66 12.73 0.44
C TRP A 567 32.85 13.91 -0.53
N GLN A 568 32.07 13.90 -1.60
CA GLN A 568 31.94 15.01 -2.53
C GLN A 568 31.00 16.05 -1.92
N VAL A 569 31.50 17.27 -1.64
CA VAL A 569 30.68 18.36 -1.07
C VAL A 569 29.68 18.89 -2.09
N GLY A 570 30.06 18.94 -3.37
CA GLY A 570 29.15 19.34 -4.44
C GLY A 570 28.61 20.77 -4.32
N GLY A 571 29.26 21.67 -3.60
CA GLY A 571 28.77 23.04 -3.39
C GLY A 571 27.55 23.14 -2.44
N THR A 572 27.19 22.05 -1.75
CA THR A 572 26.09 22.04 -0.78
C THR A 572 26.33 22.92 0.44
N ASP A 573 27.59 23.26 0.72
CA ASP A 573 28.03 24.16 1.78
C ASP A 573 27.74 25.64 1.48
N LEU A 574 27.46 25.98 0.22
CA LEU A 574 27.18 27.34 -0.23
C LEU A 574 25.67 27.65 -0.27
N PRO A 575 25.26 28.94 -0.17
CA PRO A 575 23.88 29.33 -0.41
C PRO A 575 23.39 28.93 -1.83
N PRO A 576 22.11 28.53 -1.98
CA PRO A 576 21.04 28.53 -0.97
C PRO A 576 20.94 27.25 -0.11
N ILE A 577 21.71 26.20 -0.40
CA ILE A 577 21.68 24.94 0.36
C ILE A 577 22.28 25.13 1.77
N SER A 578 23.39 25.84 1.89
CA SER A 578 24.02 26.27 3.15
C SER A 578 24.25 25.16 4.20
N CYS A 579 24.59 23.94 3.74
CA CYS A 579 24.93 22.83 4.62
C CYS A 579 26.35 22.97 5.17
N ALA A 580 26.52 23.74 6.24
CA ALA A 580 27.84 24.03 6.81
C ALA A 580 28.45 22.87 7.63
N ARG A 581 27.63 21.89 8.03
CA ARG A 581 27.99 20.78 8.92
C ARG A 581 27.33 19.48 8.49
N VAL A 582 28.02 18.37 8.73
CA VAL A 582 27.52 17.02 8.49
C VAL A 582 27.67 16.13 9.72
N ASP A 583 26.80 15.13 9.79
CA ASP A 583 26.88 14.03 10.75
C ASP A 583 27.26 12.74 10.02
N ILE A 584 28.17 11.96 10.62
CA ILE A 584 28.67 10.71 10.07
C ILE A 584 28.19 9.57 10.96
N ALA A 585 27.44 8.64 10.38
CA ALA A 585 26.94 7.46 11.05
C ALA A 585 27.33 6.18 10.29
N LEU A 586 27.29 5.07 11.00
CA LEU A 586 27.59 3.74 10.48
C LEU A 586 26.44 2.79 10.76
N THR A 587 26.15 1.91 9.81
CA THR A 587 25.25 0.77 10.00
C THR A 587 25.99 -0.52 9.67
N ALA A 588 25.69 -1.59 10.42
CA ALA A 588 26.18 -2.95 10.18
C ALA A 588 25.04 -3.93 9.84
N ASP A 589 23.80 -3.42 9.75
CA ASP A 589 22.56 -4.16 9.54
C ASP A 589 21.72 -3.52 8.43
N GLU A 590 22.41 -3.00 7.41
CA GLU A 590 21.81 -2.40 6.22
C GLU A 590 20.74 -1.34 6.57
N GLY A 591 21.02 -0.49 7.55
CA GLY A 591 20.22 0.67 7.92
C GLY A 591 19.17 0.45 9.00
N ALA A 592 19.00 -0.78 9.51
CA ALA A 592 18.06 -1.05 10.61
C ALA A 592 18.47 -0.33 11.92
N SER A 593 19.77 -0.16 12.15
CA SER A 593 20.31 0.68 13.23
C SER A 593 21.51 1.50 12.77
N TRP A 594 21.69 2.66 13.43
CA TRP A 594 22.75 3.62 13.11
C TRP A 594 23.56 3.99 14.35
N VAL A 595 24.87 3.88 14.24
CA VAL A 595 25.82 4.32 15.26
C VAL A 595 26.51 5.60 14.80
N THR A 596 26.35 6.69 15.56
CA THR A 596 27.03 7.95 15.28
C THR A 596 28.53 7.81 15.48
N LEU A 597 29.30 8.15 14.43
CA LEU A 597 30.76 8.18 14.47
C LEU A 597 31.30 9.59 14.72
N ALA A 598 30.65 10.60 14.15
CA ALA A 598 30.94 12.01 14.37
C ALA A 598 29.68 12.84 14.14
N SER A 599 29.56 13.96 14.85
CA SER A 599 28.43 14.89 14.68
C SER A 599 28.92 16.32 14.55
N GLY A 600 28.25 17.10 13.70
CA GLY A 600 28.54 18.52 13.50
C GLY A 600 29.96 18.79 13.00
N VAL A 601 30.52 17.93 12.15
CA VAL A 601 31.84 18.17 11.52
C VAL A 601 31.69 19.11 10.32
N PRO A 602 32.70 19.93 9.97
CA PRO A 602 32.64 20.79 8.80
C PRO A 602 32.30 20.01 7.52
N ASN A 603 31.43 20.57 6.67
CA ASN A 603 31.16 20.02 5.34
C ASN A 603 32.32 20.31 4.37
N SER A 604 33.51 19.77 4.67
CA SER A 604 34.77 20.06 3.97
C SER A 604 35.26 18.92 3.06
N GLY A 605 34.45 17.88 2.88
CA GLY A 605 34.73 16.74 1.99
C GLY A 605 35.53 15.60 2.64
N SER A 606 35.99 15.76 3.88
CA SER A 606 36.51 14.64 4.67
C SER A 606 36.50 14.92 6.18
N ALA A 607 36.46 13.85 6.97
CA ALA A 607 36.63 13.88 8.42
C ALA A 607 37.23 12.57 8.92
N SER A 608 37.97 12.64 10.03
CA SER A 608 38.50 11.46 10.72
C SER A 608 37.50 10.95 11.75
N VAL A 609 37.26 9.64 11.77
CA VAL A 609 36.34 8.97 12.69
C VAL A 609 36.99 7.71 13.29
N ASN A 610 36.52 7.33 14.48
CA ASN A 610 36.90 6.07 15.12
C ASN A 610 35.72 5.11 15.09
N LEU A 611 35.98 3.84 14.80
CA LEU A 611 34.95 2.80 14.86
C LEU A 611 34.68 2.41 16.32
N PRO A 612 33.41 2.17 16.70
CA PRO A 612 33.11 1.58 18.01
C PRO A 612 33.62 0.14 18.11
N VAL A 613 33.67 -0.39 19.33
CA VAL A 613 33.99 -1.81 19.55
C VAL A 613 32.83 -2.68 19.04
N GLY A 614 33.14 -3.88 18.54
CA GLY A 614 32.12 -4.85 18.10
C GLY A 614 31.48 -4.56 16.75
N VAL A 615 32.04 -3.65 15.94
CA VAL A 615 31.55 -3.39 14.57
C VAL A 615 31.68 -4.65 13.71
N GLY A 616 30.62 -4.96 12.97
CA GLY A 616 30.55 -6.07 12.02
C GLY A 616 31.63 -6.04 10.93
N ALA A 617 31.75 -7.13 10.18
CA ALA A 617 32.77 -7.26 9.14
C ALA A 617 32.48 -6.43 7.87
N MET A 618 31.20 -6.12 7.64
CA MET A 618 30.73 -5.29 6.53
C MET A 618 29.83 -4.19 7.10
N VAL A 619 30.00 -2.97 6.60
CA VAL A 619 29.28 -1.79 7.08
C VAL A 619 28.98 -0.82 5.95
N ARG A 620 28.05 0.10 6.18
CA ARG A 620 27.87 1.30 5.35
C ARG A 620 28.02 2.55 6.18
N LEU A 621 28.51 3.60 5.55
CA LEU A 621 28.59 4.93 6.11
C LEU A 621 27.45 5.78 5.56
N ARG A 622 26.89 6.63 6.42
CA ARG A 622 26.00 7.72 6.05
C ARG A 622 26.65 9.04 6.42
N VAL A 623 26.73 9.96 5.46
CA VAL A 623 27.08 11.36 5.70
C VAL A 623 25.82 12.18 5.47
N ALA A 624 25.25 12.74 6.52
CA ALA A 624 24.00 13.50 6.47
C ALA A 624 24.24 14.98 6.72
N CYS A 625 23.52 15.87 6.03
CA CYS A 625 23.55 17.27 6.41
C CYS A 625 22.92 17.46 7.80
N SER A 626 23.57 18.21 8.70
CA SER A 626 23.06 18.36 10.07
C SER A 626 21.81 19.26 10.18
N SER A 627 21.53 20.08 9.15
CA SER A 627 20.47 21.08 9.18
C SER A 627 19.47 20.96 8.02
N ARG A 628 19.66 20.00 7.11
CA ARG A 628 18.84 19.80 5.91
C ARG A 628 18.57 18.30 5.73
N PRO A 629 17.47 17.91 5.06
CA PRO A 629 17.02 16.51 5.08
C PRO A 629 17.83 15.56 4.19
N PHE A 630 18.85 16.02 3.46
CA PHE A 630 19.59 15.21 2.51
C PHE A 630 20.80 14.50 3.12
N PHE A 631 21.18 13.37 2.54
CA PHE A 631 22.34 12.59 2.97
C PHE A 631 22.98 11.83 1.79
N ALA A 632 24.12 11.21 2.05
CA ALA A 632 24.78 10.29 1.12
C ALA A 632 25.10 8.98 1.84
N LEU A 633 25.01 7.86 1.10
CA LEU A 633 25.39 6.53 1.56
C LEU A 633 26.62 6.02 0.82
N SER A 634 27.47 5.28 1.52
CA SER A 634 28.54 4.52 0.89
C SER A 634 28.04 3.20 0.29
N PRO A 635 28.79 2.61 -0.65
CA PRO A 635 28.76 1.17 -0.89
C PRO A 635 29.04 0.39 0.42
N SER A 636 28.81 -0.93 0.39
CA SER A 636 29.24 -1.79 1.50
C SER A 636 30.78 -1.80 1.59
N LEU A 637 31.31 -1.51 2.78
CA LEU A 637 32.73 -1.41 3.09
C LEU A 637 33.13 -2.52 4.05
N SER A 638 34.30 -3.12 3.82
CA SER A 638 34.85 -4.10 4.76
C SER A 638 35.49 -3.43 5.97
N VAL A 639 35.42 -4.12 7.11
CA VAL A 639 36.09 -3.72 8.35
C VAL A 639 37.18 -4.73 8.67
N ILE A 640 38.41 -4.26 8.71
CA ILE A 640 39.60 -5.07 9.00
C ILE A 640 40.19 -4.66 10.35
N ASP A 641 40.86 -5.58 11.02
CA ASP A 641 41.65 -5.22 12.20
C ASP A 641 42.90 -4.44 11.77
N SER A 642 43.32 -3.49 12.59
CA SER A 642 44.62 -2.87 12.42
C SER A 642 45.68 -3.97 12.61
N GLY A 643 46.24 -4.44 11.49
CA GLY A 643 47.25 -5.47 11.53
C GLY A 643 48.43 -5.04 12.40
N THR A 644 48.72 -5.84 13.43
CA THR A 644 50.09 -6.11 13.85
C THR A 644 50.86 -6.48 12.58
N GLY A 645 51.61 -5.53 12.04
CA GLY A 645 52.59 -5.84 11.01
C GLY A 645 53.56 -6.84 11.60
N SER A 646 53.45 -8.11 11.22
CA SER A 646 54.51 -9.08 11.45
C SER A 646 55.69 -8.66 10.59
N THR A 647 56.56 -7.80 11.14
CA THR A 647 57.93 -7.68 10.68
C THR A 647 58.65 -8.96 11.05
N ASP A 648 58.58 -9.98 10.18
CA ASP A 648 59.54 -11.06 10.28
C ASP A 648 60.80 -10.64 9.51
N GLY A 649 61.64 -9.90 10.23
CA GLY A 649 63.02 -9.68 9.85
C GLY A 649 63.90 -10.63 10.66
N SER A 650 64.41 -11.67 10.01
CA SER A 650 65.71 -12.24 10.38
C SER A 650 66.41 -12.84 9.18
N ASN A 651 67.60 -12.30 8.96
CA ASN A 651 68.60 -12.69 8.00
C ASN A 651 69.33 -13.99 8.43
N ASN A 652 69.93 -14.64 7.43
CA ASN A 652 71.22 -15.35 7.46
C ASN A 652 71.22 -16.91 7.43
N GLY A 653 71.86 -17.46 6.39
CA GLY A 653 72.88 -18.50 6.60
C GLY A 653 72.79 -19.80 5.78
N SER A 654 73.64 -19.89 4.76
CA SER A 654 74.35 -21.09 4.26
C SER A 654 73.62 -22.19 3.46
N THR A 655 73.96 -22.24 2.17
CA THR A 655 74.09 -23.44 1.30
C THR A 655 75.16 -24.41 1.83
N PRO A 656 75.08 -25.74 1.57
CA PRO A 656 75.50 -26.29 0.27
C PRO A 656 74.76 -27.56 -0.26
N GLY A 657 74.62 -27.61 -1.59
CA GLY A 657 74.85 -28.83 -2.39
C GLY A 657 73.63 -29.60 -2.93
N GLY A 658 73.57 -29.75 -4.26
CA GLY A 658 73.09 -31.01 -4.88
C GLY A 658 71.88 -30.97 -5.83
N THR A 659 72.16 -30.65 -7.10
CA THR A 659 71.71 -31.30 -8.37
C THR A 659 70.22 -31.51 -8.72
N ASP A 660 69.94 -31.04 -9.94
CA ASP A 660 69.06 -31.54 -11.02
C ASP A 660 67.54 -31.35 -10.98
N GLY A 661 67.04 -30.84 -12.11
CA GLY A 661 65.63 -30.96 -12.50
C GLY A 661 65.08 -29.78 -13.28
N SER A 662 65.46 -29.66 -14.55
CA SER A 662 64.90 -28.76 -15.56
C SER A 662 63.36 -28.71 -15.60
N SER A 663 62.78 -27.53 -15.75
CA SER A 663 61.93 -27.17 -16.91
C SER A 663 61.42 -25.73 -16.80
N SER A 664 61.11 -25.20 -17.97
CA SER A 664 61.26 -23.83 -18.43
C SER A 664 59.95 -23.03 -18.49
N SER A 665 60.15 -21.73 -18.73
CA SER A 665 59.24 -20.69 -19.25
C SER A 665 58.36 -19.99 -18.21
N SER A 666 58.69 -18.75 -17.78
CA SER A 666 58.64 -17.46 -18.48
C SER A 666 57.22 -17.09 -18.92
N GLY A 667 56.60 -15.98 -18.52
CA GLY A 667 57.04 -14.80 -17.79
C GLY A 667 56.21 -13.60 -18.24
N GLY A 668 55.84 -12.72 -17.30
CA GLY A 668 55.41 -11.31 -17.49
C GLY A 668 54.10 -11.06 -18.26
N GLY A 669 53.26 -10.09 -17.96
CA GLY A 669 53.39 -8.88 -17.12
C GLY A 669 52.75 -7.69 -17.86
N GLY A 670 51.96 -6.87 -17.14
CA GLY A 670 51.45 -5.55 -17.56
C GLY A 670 50.29 -5.58 -18.57
N GLY A 671 49.29 -4.70 -18.57
CA GLY A 671 49.14 -3.36 -17.99
C GLY A 671 48.61 -2.40 -19.09
N GLY A 672 47.57 -1.62 -18.79
CA GLY A 672 47.06 -0.51 -19.62
C GLY A 672 45.99 -0.90 -20.64
N ALA A 673 44.74 -0.40 -20.58
CA ALA A 673 44.23 0.96 -20.74
C ALA A 673 43.93 1.37 -22.21
N LEU A 674 42.66 1.75 -22.42
CA LEU A 674 42.12 2.72 -23.39
C LEU A 674 42.04 2.37 -24.88
N GLY A 675 40.87 2.69 -25.47
CA GLY A 675 40.82 3.35 -26.78
C GLY A 675 39.87 2.77 -27.81
N LEU A 676 38.75 3.46 -28.03
CA LEU A 676 37.87 3.33 -29.19
C LEU A 676 38.63 3.47 -30.52
N PHE A 677 38.18 2.76 -31.56
CA PHE A 677 37.58 3.28 -32.81
C PHE A 677 37.53 2.19 -33.88
N GLY A 678 36.52 2.23 -34.76
CA GLY A 678 36.68 1.72 -36.13
C GLY A 678 35.50 1.00 -36.75
N LEU A 679 34.54 1.77 -37.25
CA LEU A 679 33.71 1.41 -38.40
C LEU A 679 34.56 0.79 -39.53
N LEU A 680 34.04 -0.23 -40.24
CA LEU A 680 33.62 -0.07 -41.64
C LEU A 680 32.95 -1.32 -42.22
N LEU A 681 31.92 -1.02 -43.00
CA LEU A 681 31.03 -1.84 -43.80
C LEU A 681 31.73 -2.56 -44.97
N THR A 682 31.11 -3.64 -45.41
CA THR A 682 30.72 -4.02 -46.80
C THR A 682 30.64 -5.55 -46.84
N GLY A 683 29.67 -6.23 -47.44
CA GLY A 683 28.61 -5.91 -48.39
C GLY A 683 28.29 -7.23 -49.11
N GLY A 684 27.06 -7.43 -49.58
CA GLY A 684 26.76 -8.54 -50.49
C GLY A 684 25.39 -9.17 -50.32
N ALA A 685 24.39 -8.56 -50.93
CA ALA A 685 23.09 -9.16 -51.19
C ALA A 685 23.20 -10.32 -52.20
N LEU A 686 22.37 -11.37 -52.07
CA LEU A 686 21.81 -12.13 -53.19
C LEU A 686 20.59 -12.98 -52.78
N TRP A 687 19.42 -12.40 -53.07
CA TRP A 687 18.16 -12.99 -53.55
C TRP A 687 18.09 -14.52 -53.86
N ARG A 688 17.06 -15.22 -53.35
CA ARG A 688 15.92 -15.76 -54.15
C ARG A 688 14.89 -16.62 -53.36
N ARG A 689 13.64 -16.13 -53.40
CA ARG A 689 12.34 -16.78 -53.77
C ARG A 689 11.83 -18.10 -53.11
N ARG A 690 10.70 -17.91 -52.40
CA ARG A 690 9.30 -18.39 -52.62
C ARG A 690 8.93 -19.89 -52.65
N GLY A 691 7.88 -20.18 -51.86
CA GLY A 691 6.78 -21.13 -52.10
C GLY A 691 6.56 -21.99 -50.84
N ARG A 692 5.42 -21.96 -50.13
CA ARG A 692 4.01 -21.75 -50.47
C ARG A 692 3.30 -20.98 -49.37
#